data_AF-A0AAN7C4C2-F1
#
_entry.id   AF-A0AAN7C4C2-F1
#
_cell.length_a   1.000
_cell.length_b   1.000
_cell.length_c   1.000
_cell.angle_alpha   90.00
_cell.angle_beta   90.00
_cell.angle_gamma   90.00
#
_symmetry.space_group_name_H-M   'P 1'
#
loop_
_entity.id
_entity.type
_entity.pdbx_description
1 polymer ?
#
loop_
_entity_poly.entity_id
_entity_poly.type
_entity_poly.pdbx_seq_one_letter_code
_entity_poly.pdbx_strand_id
1 'polypeptide(L)'
;MYAARNHVRRALFPCANRCLVAPRPKSTKSTKSTKSTKSTKSTKSTESTKSTDAPAEPDVSETKYDVARKLKEEGVWGYLRGTRRKGKNTDRYRVNIVSDKLCDDIVNYIKPTLARHEGCDLIDIFPGAGIWSRTLNDVLKPRTHLLLEPDTEFYEPYLKPLLERPGTKLLPESGIIWEHLNKILDPTYLPHQIERKYNLDETPERNDTLLVTMNLAMHPKRKFRSFESLAQLVLFQIVSSIRPGSLFQKYGLVRMLIWVPDLEKEAILPRTCQRRKKMAVEAEVSTEYVCEVAGGEQSDFMGLRSTHWYRRAAEIDIESTRMTLERMRKQGFVMPAGREPQHVLDFMESNKEGIPGMSSNTGSNELNSSVERPAYEELERLERGFAQGAFEKDSPEFRRIRTLKYWVAWSARRHLKTDNLLRELDSVVQAYVEAGSDKNLLAEAAKFDDAWNAKVNILEKSLRAEVLLHRDNVHVLYQDPPVLSWDRRYAEPLRVRPDEFFPAVPCALVDIQPKAAVRVLRDMGPGSKRGGDTFDLMLRHLLQRSSDPVIKSLNTIYAGAGDGVFPECPSLVDPSLGGSPVGGAGQLASRALNERQLIEIIEAWMKWPFRPSYSELVSRTIEDFSDSDAEEVTGNHSPIEGNI
;
A
#
# COMPACT_ATOMS: atom_id res chain seq x y z
N MET A 1 -14.40 -21.38 -12.61
CA MET A 1 -15.10 -20.20 -13.16
C MET A 1 -14.92 -20.07 -14.70
N TYR A 2 -15.19 -21.14 -15.45
CA TYR A 2 -14.96 -21.18 -16.91
C TYR A 2 -16.23 -21.47 -17.76
N ALA A 3 -17.39 -21.75 -17.16
CA ALA A 3 -18.64 -22.03 -17.89
C ALA A 3 -19.67 -20.87 -17.90
N ALA A 4 -19.44 -19.76 -17.19
CA ALA A 4 -20.31 -18.57 -17.25
C ALA A 4 -19.89 -17.56 -18.34
N ARG A 5 -18.92 -17.91 -19.20
CA ARG A 5 -18.24 -16.97 -20.10
C ARG A 5 -18.98 -16.65 -21.41
N ASN A 6 -20.17 -17.21 -21.67
CA ASN A 6 -20.84 -17.07 -22.98
C ASN A 6 -22.31 -16.60 -23.02
N HIS A 7 -22.99 -16.28 -21.91
CA HIS A 7 -24.45 -16.02 -21.94
C HIS A 7 -24.98 -14.67 -21.40
N VAL A 8 -24.19 -13.60 -21.42
CA VAL A 8 -24.74 -12.22 -21.28
C VAL A 8 -24.21 -11.33 -22.40
N ARG A 9 -24.56 -11.66 -23.65
CA ARG A 9 -24.38 -10.79 -24.81
C ARG A 9 -25.74 -10.32 -25.30
N ARG A 10 -26.23 -9.21 -24.73
CA ARG A 10 -27.09 -8.17 -25.35
C ARG A 10 -27.69 -7.29 -24.26
N ALA A 11 -27.00 -6.21 -23.90
CA ALA A 11 -27.62 -4.97 -23.50
C ALA A 11 -26.65 -3.83 -23.81
N LEU A 12 -26.98 -3.07 -24.85
CA LEU A 12 -26.32 -1.83 -25.25
C LEU A 12 -26.27 -0.86 -24.07
N PHE A 13 -25.10 -0.31 -23.73
CA PHE A 13 -25.01 0.90 -22.91
C PHE A 13 -23.88 1.85 -23.37
N PRO A 14 -24.11 3.17 -23.40
CA PRO A 14 -23.19 4.15 -23.97
C PRO A 14 -22.11 4.64 -22.98
N CYS A 15 -21.09 5.29 -23.55
CA CYS A 15 -19.83 5.79 -23.00
C CYS A 15 -19.83 6.32 -21.55
N ALA A 16 -18.72 6.05 -20.85
CA ALA A 16 -18.40 6.36 -19.46
C ALA A 16 -18.14 7.86 -19.14
N ASN A 17 -18.84 8.80 -19.78
CA ASN A 17 -18.58 10.24 -19.61
C ASN A 17 -19.45 10.92 -18.54
N ARG A 18 -20.38 10.21 -17.88
CA ARG A 18 -21.44 10.86 -17.08
C ARG A 18 -21.21 10.97 -15.58
N CYS A 19 -20.04 10.62 -15.06
CA CYS A 19 -19.74 10.72 -13.63
C CYS A 19 -19.19 12.09 -13.18
N LEU A 20 -19.07 13.09 -14.07
CA LEU A 20 -18.46 14.39 -13.72
C LEU A 20 -19.31 15.61 -14.18
N VAL A 21 -19.82 16.32 -13.16
CA VAL A 21 -20.11 17.77 -13.02
C VAL A 21 -20.97 18.53 -14.05
N ALA A 22 -21.91 19.32 -13.51
CA ALA A 22 -22.73 20.35 -14.19
C ALA A 22 -21.95 21.63 -14.53
N PRO A 23 -22.28 22.36 -15.62
CA PRO A 23 -21.46 23.45 -16.15
C PRO A 23 -21.47 24.70 -15.26
N ARG A 24 -20.30 25.35 -15.10
CA ARG A 24 -20.15 26.70 -14.52
C ARG A 24 -19.63 27.72 -15.55
N PRO A 25 -19.98 29.02 -15.40
CA PRO A 25 -19.77 30.05 -16.42
C PRO A 25 -18.38 30.70 -16.38
N LYS A 26 -18.01 31.30 -17.52
CA LYS A 26 -16.72 31.94 -17.84
C LYS A 26 -16.50 33.24 -17.05
N SER A 27 -15.26 33.48 -16.63
CA SER A 27 -14.79 34.79 -16.13
C SER A 27 -13.38 35.10 -16.66
N THR A 28 -13.11 36.39 -16.76
CA THR A 28 -12.24 37.11 -17.70
C THR A 28 -10.83 37.40 -17.18
N LYS A 29 -9.93 37.64 -18.16
CA LYS A 29 -8.51 37.99 -18.06
C LYS A 29 -8.21 39.28 -17.26
N SER A 30 -7.05 39.32 -16.60
CA SER A 30 -6.25 40.52 -16.31
C SER A 30 -4.79 40.10 -16.05
N THR A 31 -3.84 40.32 -16.97
CA THR A 31 -2.89 41.45 -17.18
C THR A 31 -1.61 41.48 -16.31
N LYS A 32 -0.49 41.63 -17.03
CA LYS A 32 0.94 41.61 -16.65
C LYS A 32 1.42 42.90 -15.97
N SER A 33 2.48 42.81 -15.16
CA SER A 33 3.64 43.74 -15.22
C SER A 33 4.87 43.10 -14.53
N THR A 34 5.97 42.75 -15.21
CA THR A 34 7.23 43.48 -15.53
C THR A 34 8.14 43.97 -14.39
N LYS A 35 9.23 43.20 -14.19
CA LYS A 35 10.67 43.53 -13.99
C LYS A 35 11.07 44.86 -13.33
N SER A 36 12.00 44.77 -12.37
CA SER A 36 13.23 45.59 -12.40
C SER A 36 14.40 44.93 -11.66
N THR A 37 15.56 44.92 -12.33
CA THR A 37 16.89 44.43 -11.98
C THR A 37 17.73 45.46 -11.20
N LYS A 38 18.63 45.00 -10.31
CA LYS A 38 19.90 45.72 -10.04
C LYS A 38 21.02 44.79 -9.57
N SER A 39 22.17 44.99 -10.21
CA SER A 39 23.52 44.43 -10.02
C SER A 39 24.14 44.90 -8.68
N THR A 40 25.28 44.49 -8.12
CA THR A 40 26.47 43.68 -8.45
C THR A 40 27.37 43.75 -7.20
N LYS A 41 28.10 42.68 -6.81
CA LYS A 41 29.56 42.73 -6.54
C LYS A 41 30.10 41.38 -6.10
N SER A 42 31.23 41.01 -6.70
CA SER A 42 31.99 39.78 -6.53
C SER A 42 32.95 39.82 -5.34
N THR A 43 33.17 38.68 -4.70
CA THR A 43 34.46 38.33 -4.09
C THR A 43 34.66 36.82 -4.12
N LYS A 44 35.77 36.38 -4.74
CA LYS A 44 36.25 35.00 -4.84
C LYS A 44 36.74 34.49 -3.49
N SER A 45 36.35 33.29 -3.11
CA SER A 45 37.12 32.43 -2.19
C SER A 45 36.82 30.95 -2.47
N THR A 46 37.75 30.30 -3.16
CA THR A 46 38.17 28.88 -3.04
C THR A 46 37.12 27.87 -2.54
N GLU A 47 36.48 27.19 -3.48
CA GLU A 47 35.69 25.97 -3.27
C GLU A 47 36.60 24.75 -3.12
N SER A 48 36.62 24.17 -1.92
CA SER A 48 36.88 22.74 -1.73
C SER A 48 35.54 22.05 -1.52
N THR A 49 34.93 21.54 -2.58
CA THR A 49 33.65 20.82 -2.54
C THR A 49 33.82 19.45 -1.90
N LYS A 50 33.62 19.37 -0.58
CA LYS A 50 33.12 18.14 0.05
C LYS A 50 31.61 18.11 -0.14
N SER A 51 31.14 17.30 -1.09
CA SER A 51 29.71 17.02 -1.28
C SER A 51 29.20 16.18 -0.10
N THR A 52 28.61 16.84 0.90
CA THR A 52 27.77 16.18 1.89
C THR A 52 26.32 16.21 1.39
N ASP A 53 25.85 15.06 0.91
CA ASP A 53 24.45 14.79 0.58
C ASP A 53 23.56 15.01 1.82
N ALA A 54 22.88 16.15 1.90
CA ALA A 54 21.80 16.39 2.86
C ALA A 54 20.45 16.37 2.12
N PRO A 55 19.37 15.77 2.67
CA PRO A 55 18.03 15.84 2.09
C PRO A 55 17.55 17.30 2.04
N ALA A 56 16.89 17.70 0.95
CA ALA A 56 16.34 19.04 0.78
C ALA A 56 15.35 19.39 1.91
N GLU A 57 15.47 20.59 2.47
CA GLU A 57 14.57 21.10 3.51
C GLU A 57 13.16 21.29 2.93
N PRO A 58 12.09 20.86 3.63
CA PRO A 58 10.73 21.17 3.20
C PRO A 58 10.56 22.70 3.21
N ASP A 59 10.03 23.26 2.13
CA ASP A 59 9.86 24.71 1.97
C ASP A 59 8.96 25.26 3.08
N VAL A 60 9.57 26.00 4.02
CA VAL A 60 8.88 26.64 5.14
C VAL A 60 8.46 28.07 4.78
N SER A 61 8.58 28.51 3.51
CA SER A 61 8.21 29.87 3.09
C SER A 61 6.70 30.02 2.80
N GLU A 62 6.17 31.22 3.06
CA GLU A 62 4.75 31.65 3.04
C GLU A 62 3.67 30.55 3.28
N THR A 63 3.36 30.31 4.56
CA THR A 63 2.24 29.44 4.94
C THR A 63 0.89 30.05 4.54
N LYS A 64 0.23 29.44 3.56
CA LYS A 64 -1.11 29.81 3.05
C LYS A 64 -2.21 29.79 4.10
N TYR A 65 -2.10 28.90 5.09
CA TYR A 65 -3.11 28.67 6.13
C TYR A 65 -2.75 29.37 7.43
N ASP A 66 -3.73 29.99 8.10
CA ASP A 66 -3.52 30.73 9.35
C ASP A 66 -3.04 29.83 10.50
N VAL A 67 -3.54 28.60 10.57
CA VAL A 67 -3.09 27.60 11.57
C VAL A 67 -1.61 27.26 11.35
N ALA A 68 -1.19 27.07 10.10
CA ALA A 68 0.22 26.83 9.77
C ALA A 68 1.11 28.04 10.15
N ARG A 69 0.60 29.27 9.95
CA ARG A 69 1.32 30.49 10.36
C ARG A 69 1.53 30.55 11.88
N LYS A 70 0.48 30.25 12.67
CA LYS A 70 0.56 30.19 14.14
C LYS A 70 1.53 29.11 14.62
N LEU A 71 1.43 27.89 14.07
CA LEU A 71 2.34 26.79 14.42
C LEU A 71 3.80 27.12 14.09
N LYS A 72 4.04 27.87 13.01
CA LYS A 72 5.35 28.36 12.62
C LYS A 72 5.87 29.44 13.59
N GLU A 73 5.04 30.43 13.93
CA GLU A 73 5.37 31.50 14.88
C GLU A 73 5.71 30.95 16.28
N GLU A 74 5.02 29.89 16.70
CA GLU A 74 5.24 29.23 17.99
C GLU A 74 6.45 28.27 18.00
N GLY A 75 7.10 28.05 16.84
CA GLY A 75 8.34 27.29 16.73
C GLY A 75 8.18 25.76 16.91
N VAL A 76 7.00 25.22 16.56
CA VAL A 76 6.68 23.79 16.70
C VAL A 76 7.61 22.91 15.88
N TRP A 77 8.00 23.38 14.69
CA TRP A 77 8.91 22.69 13.79
C TRP A 77 10.17 23.51 13.56
N GLY A 78 11.35 22.89 13.72
CA GLY A 78 12.64 23.55 13.54
C GLY A 78 13.81 22.57 13.59
N TYR A 79 14.40 22.28 12.44
CA TYR A 79 15.64 21.50 12.33
C TYR A 79 16.86 22.43 12.48
N LEU A 80 17.08 23.00 13.68
CA LEU A 80 18.25 23.83 13.92
C LEU A 80 19.37 23.00 14.56
N ARG A 81 20.39 22.66 13.76
CA ARG A 81 21.71 22.30 14.29
C ARG A 81 22.28 23.50 15.04
N GLY A 82 22.55 23.35 16.33
CA GLY A 82 23.51 24.18 17.06
C GLY A 82 23.04 25.54 17.61
N THR A 83 21.75 25.91 17.58
CA THR A 83 21.27 27.13 18.25
C THR A 83 20.30 26.83 19.40
N ARG A 84 20.49 27.52 20.54
CA ARG A 84 19.63 27.44 21.73
C ARG A 84 18.20 27.88 21.36
N ARG A 85 17.23 27.03 21.70
CA ARG A 85 15.82 27.11 21.30
C ARG A 85 15.10 28.33 21.91
N LYS A 86 14.25 29.00 21.12
CA LYS A 86 13.12 29.80 21.61
C LYS A 86 11.84 29.05 21.20
N GLY A 87 11.09 28.47 22.15
CA GLY A 87 9.84 27.75 21.87
C GLY A 87 9.42 26.80 23.00
N LYS A 88 8.12 26.47 23.10
CA LYS A 88 7.56 25.53 24.10
C LYS A 88 8.07 24.09 23.86
N ASN A 89 8.09 23.25 24.90
CA ASN A 89 8.61 21.88 24.84
C ASN A 89 7.58 20.91 24.22
N THR A 90 7.44 20.95 22.89
CA THR A 90 6.46 20.12 22.14
C THR A 90 7.15 19.10 21.23
N ASP A 91 6.40 18.09 20.77
CA ASP A 91 6.89 17.13 19.76
C ASP A 91 7.32 17.84 18.47
N ARG A 92 8.60 17.67 18.12
CA ARG A 92 9.25 18.34 16.98
C ARG A 92 9.00 17.65 15.65
N TYR A 93 8.47 16.43 15.69
CA TYR A 93 8.33 15.59 14.51
C TYR A 93 6.91 15.58 13.96
N ARG A 94 5.90 16.01 14.74
CA ARG A 94 4.50 15.86 14.32
C ARG A 94 4.18 16.67 13.07
N VAL A 95 3.45 16.04 12.14
CA VAL A 95 2.84 16.70 11.00
C VAL A 95 1.37 16.98 11.33
N ASN A 96 0.97 18.24 11.22
CA ASN A 96 -0.38 18.72 11.47
C ASN A 96 -1.10 18.94 10.15
N ILE A 97 -2.38 18.59 10.09
CA ILE A 97 -3.25 18.92 8.95
C ILE A 97 -3.74 20.36 9.16
N VAL A 98 -3.56 21.22 8.15
CA VAL A 98 -3.83 22.67 8.26
C VAL A 98 -4.88 23.17 7.27
N SER A 99 -5.40 22.31 6.40
CA SER A 99 -6.38 22.65 5.35
C SER A 99 -7.78 22.15 5.71
N ASP A 100 -8.71 23.05 6.07
CA ASP A 100 -10.13 22.71 6.29
C ASP A 100 -10.75 22.08 5.04
N LYS A 101 -10.46 22.65 3.86
CA LYS A 101 -10.95 22.15 2.58
C LYS A 101 -10.55 20.69 2.33
N LEU A 102 -9.33 20.29 2.71
CA LEU A 102 -8.90 18.89 2.59
C LEU A 102 -9.76 17.97 3.44
N CYS A 103 -9.98 18.33 4.71
CA CYS A 103 -10.80 17.55 5.62
C CYS A 103 -12.25 17.46 5.12
N ASP A 104 -12.83 18.57 4.64
CA ASP A 104 -14.18 18.60 4.08
C ASP A 104 -14.30 17.75 2.81
N ASP A 105 -13.34 17.86 1.87
CA ASP A 105 -13.31 17.05 0.64
C ASP A 105 -13.29 15.55 0.99
N ILE A 106 -12.44 15.15 1.95
CA ILE A 106 -12.31 13.76 2.40
C ILE A 106 -13.59 13.26 3.06
N VAL A 107 -14.11 13.97 4.07
CA VAL A 107 -15.26 13.49 4.83
C VAL A 107 -16.51 13.42 3.96
N ASN A 108 -16.71 14.37 3.03
CA ASN A 108 -17.80 14.30 2.06
C ASN A 108 -17.63 13.13 1.08
N TYR A 109 -16.40 12.83 0.67
CA TYR A 109 -16.10 11.72 -0.24
C TYR A 109 -16.40 10.35 0.39
N ILE A 110 -16.00 10.13 1.64
CA ILE A 110 -16.26 8.86 2.35
C ILE A 110 -17.57 8.83 3.14
N LYS A 111 -18.36 9.90 3.08
CA LYS A 111 -19.64 10.02 3.80
C LYS A 111 -20.55 8.78 3.68
N PRO A 112 -20.72 8.15 2.50
CA PRO A 112 -21.59 6.98 2.37
C PRO A 112 -21.20 5.82 3.29
N THR A 113 -19.90 5.58 3.49
CA THR A 113 -19.42 4.51 4.38
C THR A 113 -19.27 4.99 5.82
N LEU A 114 -19.08 6.29 6.04
CA LEU A 114 -18.89 6.88 7.36
C LEU A 114 -20.22 7.10 8.12
N ALA A 115 -21.34 7.29 7.41
CA ALA A 115 -22.65 7.64 7.99
C ALA A 115 -23.14 6.67 9.07
N ARG A 116 -22.76 5.39 9.01
CA ARG A 116 -23.12 4.38 10.03
C ARG A 116 -22.54 4.67 11.43
N HIS A 117 -21.53 5.56 11.53
CA HIS A 117 -20.91 5.97 12.78
C HIS A 117 -21.51 7.28 13.35
N GLU A 118 -22.63 7.79 12.81
CA GLU A 118 -23.32 8.94 13.41
C GLU A 118 -23.75 8.61 14.85
N GLY A 119 -23.41 9.49 15.81
CA GLY A 119 -23.66 9.28 17.23
C GLY A 119 -22.74 8.26 17.92
N CYS A 120 -21.60 7.89 17.31
CA CYS A 120 -20.64 6.97 17.91
C CYS A 120 -19.88 7.57 19.11
N ASP A 121 -19.14 6.72 19.83
CA ASP A 121 -18.00 7.17 20.62
C ASP A 121 -16.80 7.33 19.68
N LEU A 122 -16.07 8.44 19.80
CA LEU A 122 -14.92 8.77 18.97
C LEU A 122 -13.67 8.87 19.85
N ILE A 123 -12.67 8.04 19.55
CA ILE A 123 -11.34 8.11 20.17
C ILE A 123 -10.41 8.76 19.16
N ASP A 124 -9.87 9.92 19.48
CA ASP A 124 -8.95 10.69 18.64
C ASP A 124 -7.55 10.74 19.27
N ILE A 125 -6.61 10.05 18.65
CA ILE A 125 -5.24 9.91 19.12
C ILE A 125 -4.35 10.89 18.36
N PHE A 126 -3.69 11.77 19.11
CA PHE A 126 -2.82 12.82 18.59
C PHE A 126 -3.53 13.82 17.65
N PRO A 127 -4.65 14.44 18.08
CA PRO A 127 -5.41 15.37 17.26
C PRO A 127 -4.60 16.60 16.79
N GLY A 128 -3.55 17.00 17.53
CA GLY A 128 -2.70 18.13 17.17
C GLY A 128 -3.50 19.43 17.03
N ALA A 129 -3.38 20.10 15.87
CA ALA A 129 -4.15 21.32 15.57
C ALA A 129 -5.69 21.11 15.53
N GLY A 130 -6.17 19.86 15.47
CA GLY A 130 -7.59 19.54 15.66
C GLY A 130 -8.53 19.91 14.50
N ILE A 131 -8.02 20.23 13.32
CA ILE A 131 -8.86 20.52 12.14
C ILE A 131 -9.63 19.27 11.72
N TRP A 132 -8.92 18.16 11.51
CA TRP A 132 -9.52 16.86 11.18
C TRP A 132 -10.54 16.40 12.24
N SER A 133 -10.16 16.50 13.51
CA SER A 133 -10.99 16.18 14.67
C SER A 133 -12.30 16.98 14.69
N ARG A 134 -12.24 18.26 14.30
CA ARG A 134 -13.40 19.15 14.22
C ARG A 134 -14.35 18.76 13.10
N THR A 135 -13.81 18.53 11.89
CA THR A 135 -14.59 18.08 10.75
C THR A 135 -15.29 16.74 11.03
N LEU A 136 -14.58 15.78 11.65
CA LEU A 136 -15.19 14.52 12.06
C LEU A 136 -16.30 14.71 13.09
N ASN A 137 -16.07 15.54 14.11
CA ASN A 137 -17.08 15.81 15.12
C ASN A 137 -18.33 16.51 14.54
N ASP A 138 -18.16 17.43 13.58
CA ASP A 138 -19.27 18.11 12.90
C ASP A 138 -20.17 17.14 12.13
N VAL A 139 -19.56 16.15 11.47
CA VAL A 139 -20.30 15.19 10.64
C VAL A 139 -20.86 14.03 11.45
N LEU A 140 -20.09 13.50 12.41
CA LEU A 140 -20.48 12.32 13.19
C LEU A 140 -21.34 12.65 14.40
N LYS A 141 -21.23 13.86 14.96
CA LYS A 141 -21.92 14.27 16.20
C LYS A 141 -21.80 13.21 17.30
N PRO A 142 -20.56 12.83 17.67
CA PRO A 142 -20.34 11.72 18.60
C PRO A 142 -20.92 12.03 19.98
N ARG A 143 -21.41 11.00 20.67
CA ARG A 143 -21.90 11.12 22.05
C ARG A 143 -20.75 11.34 23.05
N THR A 144 -19.59 10.74 22.75
CA THR A 144 -18.34 10.91 23.49
C THR A 144 -17.22 11.16 22.49
N HIS A 145 -16.40 12.19 22.69
CA HIS A 145 -15.22 12.45 21.87
C HIS A 145 -14.00 12.61 22.79
N LEU A 146 -13.17 11.58 22.85
CA LEU A 146 -11.97 11.55 23.68
C LEU A 146 -10.77 11.99 22.85
N LEU A 147 -10.15 13.12 23.21
CA LEU A 147 -8.95 13.66 22.59
C LEU A 147 -7.74 13.25 23.43
N LEU A 148 -6.92 12.32 22.92
CA LEU A 148 -5.71 11.82 23.59
C LEU A 148 -4.50 12.61 23.09
N GLU A 149 -4.09 13.62 23.84
CA GLU A 149 -2.99 14.50 23.47
C GLU A 149 -2.00 14.64 24.63
N PRO A 150 -0.78 14.11 24.54
CA PRO A 150 0.23 14.25 25.59
C PRO A 150 0.73 15.70 25.74
N ASP A 151 0.76 16.48 24.65
CA ASP A 151 1.20 17.89 24.65
C ASP A 151 0.02 18.85 24.90
N THR A 152 -0.80 18.60 25.94
CA THR A 152 -2.05 19.35 26.20
C THR A 152 -1.84 20.85 26.32
N GLU A 153 -0.86 21.29 27.11
CA GLU A 153 -0.57 22.72 27.34
C GLU A 153 -0.33 23.51 26.05
N PHE A 154 0.14 22.81 25.01
CA PHE A 154 0.41 23.41 23.72
C PHE A 154 -0.80 23.38 22.79
N TYR A 155 -1.50 22.25 22.70
CA TYR A 155 -2.60 22.07 21.74
C TYR A 155 -3.96 22.50 22.28
N GLU A 156 -4.14 22.66 23.59
CA GLU A 156 -5.40 23.08 24.21
C GLU A 156 -5.99 24.37 23.58
N PRO A 157 -5.22 25.44 23.27
CA PRO A 157 -5.76 26.62 22.58
C PRO A 157 -6.32 26.32 21.18
N TYR A 158 -5.74 25.36 20.45
CA TYR A 158 -6.21 24.92 19.14
C TYR A 158 -7.45 24.04 19.25
N LEU A 159 -7.52 23.22 20.30
CA LEU A 159 -8.60 22.28 20.58
C LEU A 159 -9.78 22.92 21.32
N LYS A 160 -9.64 24.12 21.89
CA LYS A 160 -10.70 24.81 22.62
C LYS A 160 -12.06 24.83 21.92
N PRO A 161 -12.18 25.10 20.60
CA PRO A 161 -13.47 25.05 19.90
C PRO A 161 -14.13 23.66 19.88
N LEU A 162 -13.34 22.59 20.01
CA LEU A 162 -13.84 21.22 20.17
C LEU A 162 -14.22 20.94 21.63
N LEU A 163 -13.45 21.43 22.60
CA LEU A 163 -13.70 21.23 24.04
C LEU A 163 -14.97 21.90 24.53
N GLU A 164 -15.40 22.97 23.86
CA GLU A 164 -16.67 23.64 24.13
C GLU A 164 -17.89 22.81 23.68
N ARG A 165 -17.68 21.74 22.91
CA ARG A 165 -18.76 20.88 22.42
C ARG A 165 -19.13 19.81 23.45
N PRO A 166 -20.43 19.45 23.55
CA PRO A 166 -20.87 18.43 24.50
C PRO A 166 -20.19 17.09 24.23
N GLY A 167 -19.86 16.36 25.29
CA GLY A 167 -19.26 15.02 25.22
C GLY A 167 -17.76 15.00 24.84
N THR A 168 -17.15 16.14 24.54
CA THR A 168 -15.72 16.21 24.19
C THR A 168 -14.84 16.37 25.43
N LYS A 169 -13.78 15.57 25.55
CA LYS A 169 -12.85 15.59 26.69
C LYS A 169 -11.40 15.52 26.22
N LEU A 170 -10.54 16.40 26.74
CA LEU A 170 -9.09 16.34 26.55
C LEU A 170 -8.45 15.49 27.65
N LEU A 171 -7.63 14.51 27.25
CA LEU A 171 -6.90 13.63 28.17
C LEU A 171 -5.39 13.77 27.90
N PRO A 172 -4.56 14.04 28.93
CA PRO A 172 -3.10 14.20 28.81
C PRO A 172 -2.38 12.84 28.70
N GLU A 173 -2.85 12.00 27.81
CA GLU A 173 -2.47 10.60 27.70
C GLU A 173 -2.01 10.26 26.29
N SER A 174 -1.06 9.33 26.19
CA SER A 174 -0.51 8.92 24.89
C SER A 174 -1.25 7.68 24.36
N GLY A 175 -2.03 7.84 23.29
CA GLY A 175 -2.79 6.73 22.69
C GLY A 175 -1.93 5.65 22.00
N ILE A 176 -0.62 5.85 21.88
CA ILE A 176 0.33 4.86 21.34
C ILE A 176 1.02 4.03 22.44
N ILE A 177 0.86 4.41 23.71
CA ILE A 177 1.41 3.68 24.86
C ILE A 177 0.30 2.81 25.45
N TRP A 178 0.45 1.49 25.41
CA TRP A 178 -0.62 0.56 25.82
C TRP A 178 -1.07 0.70 27.26
N GLU A 179 -0.17 1.03 28.18
CA GLU A 179 -0.57 1.29 29.56
C GLU A 179 -1.54 2.49 29.65
N HIS A 180 -1.24 3.58 28.93
CA HIS A 180 -2.07 4.78 28.91
C HIS A 180 -3.40 4.51 28.20
N LEU A 181 -3.34 3.82 27.06
CA LEU A 181 -4.53 3.48 26.30
C LEU A 181 -5.48 2.58 27.12
N ASN A 182 -4.96 1.56 27.81
CA ASN A 182 -5.78 0.68 28.64
C ASN A 182 -6.46 1.41 29.80
N LYS A 183 -5.88 2.48 30.35
CA LYS A 183 -6.55 3.34 31.35
C LYS A 183 -7.78 4.04 30.80
N ILE A 184 -7.79 4.32 29.49
CA ILE A 184 -8.87 5.05 28.81
C ILE A 184 -9.92 4.10 28.24
N LEU A 185 -9.52 2.88 27.85
CA LEU A 185 -10.43 1.83 27.44
C LEU A 185 -11.12 1.19 28.66
N ASP A 186 -11.79 2.02 29.45
CA ASP A 186 -12.47 1.68 30.70
C ASP A 186 -13.90 2.25 30.68
N PRO A 187 -14.88 1.60 31.34
CA PRO A 187 -16.26 2.09 31.43
C PRO A 187 -16.39 3.53 31.97
N THR A 188 -15.40 4.04 32.70
CA THR A 188 -15.35 5.43 33.17
C THR A 188 -15.33 6.44 32.02
N TYR A 189 -14.59 6.12 30.94
CA TYR A 189 -14.45 6.99 29.77
C TYR A 189 -15.36 6.56 28.62
N LEU A 190 -15.66 5.26 28.50
CA LEU A 190 -16.49 4.68 27.45
C LEU A 190 -17.67 3.89 28.06
N PRO A 191 -18.62 4.58 28.75
CA PRO A 191 -19.70 3.92 29.48
C PRO A 191 -20.68 3.14 28.58
N HIS A 192 -20.70 3.45 27.28
CA HIS A 192 -21.58 2.81 26.31
C HIS A 192 -20.93 1.60 25.60
N GLN A 193 -19.64 1.37 25.83
CA GLN A 193 -18.91 0.26 25.20
C GLN A 193 -18.84 -0.94 26.15
N ILE A 194 -19.25 -2.10 25.64
CA ILE A 194 -19.28 -3.35 26.41
C ILE A 194 -18.18 -4.26 25.87
N GLU A 195 -17.27 -4.67 26.76
CA GLU A 195 -16.24 -5.63 26.39
C GLU A 195 -16.88 -6.97 26.02
N ARG A 196 -16.47 -7.51 24.87
CA ARG A 196 -16.92 -8.80 24.32
C ARG A 196 -15.76 -9.77 24.33
N LYS A 197 -15.88 -10.83 25.11
CA LYS A 197 -14.95 -11.97 25.08
C LYS A 197 -15.54 -13.04 24.18
N TYR A 198 -15.20 -12.98 22.90
CA TYR A 198 -15.66 -13.94 21.91
C TYR A 198 -15.10 -15.33 22.19
N ASN A 199 -15.97 -16.33 22.21
CA ASN A 199 -15.54 -17.72 22.15
C ASN A 199 -14.95 -18.04 20.77
N LEU A 200 -14.17 -19.13 20.66
CA LEU A 200 -13.56 -19.54 19.38
C LEU A 200 -14.60 -19.87 18.31
N ASP A 201 -15.80 -20.32 18.71
CA ASP A 201 -16.87 -20.68 17.80
C ASP A 201 -17.83 -19.51 17.51
N GLU A 202 -17.72 -18.40 18.27
CA GLU A 202 -18.47 -17.18 18.01
C GLU A 202 -17.73 -16.32 16.98
N THR A 203 -18.49 -15.70 16.07
CA THR A 203 -17.93 -14.81 15.05
C THR A 203 -17.90 -13.38 15.58
N PRO A 204 -16.73 -12.70 15.63
CA PRO A 204 -16.66 -11.30 15.99
C PRO A 204 -17.54 -10.42 15.10
N GLU A 205 -18.25 -9.47 15.71
CA GLU A 205 -19.19 -8.60 15.00
C GLU A 205 -18.58 -7.22 14.78
N ARG A 206 -19.04 -6.54 13.72
CA ARG A 206 -18.70 -5.13 13.48
C ARG A 206 -19.20 -4.24 14.60
N ASN A 207 -18.36 -3.31 15.06
CA ASN A 207 -18.76 -2.25 15.99
C ASN A 207 -18.83 -0.92 15.24
N ASP A 208 -20.06 -0.49 14.93
CA ASP A 208 -20.32 0.82 14.32
C ASP A 208 -20.53 1.92 15.38
N THR A 209 -20.61 1.57 16.66
CA THR A 209 -20.81 2.51 17.76
C THR A 209 -19.52 3.13 18.31
N LEU A 210 -18.36 2.64 17.87
CA LEU A 210 -17.03 3.15 18.23
C LEU A 210 -16.23 3.40 16.94
N LEU A 211 -15.61 4.56 16.83
CA LEU A 211 -14.68 4.92 15.77
C LEU A 211 -13.37 5.39 16.38
N VAL A 212 -12.25 4.94 15.81
CA VAL A 212 -10.92 5.40 16.21
C VAL A 212 -10.33 6.22 15.07
N THR A 213 -9.79 7.40 15.40
CA THR A 213 -8.98 8.20 14.49
C THR A 213 -7.61 8.44 15.12
N MET A 214 -6.55 8.43 14.31
CA MET A 214 -5.19 8.61 14.80
C MET A 214 -4.37 9.46 13.84
N ASN A 215 -3.52 10.34 14.36
CA ASN A 215 -2.47 10.98 13.57
C ASN A 215 -1.08 10.47 13.96
N LEU A 216 -0.54 9.57 13.14
CA LEU A 216 0.78 8.99 13.27
C LEU A 216 1.81 9.66 12.34
N ALA A 217 1.43 10.75 11.67
CA ALA A 217 2.30 11.44 10.73
C ALA A 217 3.44 12.18 11.45
N MET A 218 4.67 11.74 11.20
CA MET A 218 5.89 12.30 11.77
C MET A 218 6.95 12.54 10.69
N HIS A 219 7.56 13.72 10.69
CA HIS A 219 8.63 14.13 9.80
C HIS A 219 9.74 14.91 10.54
N PRO A 220 11.02 14.49 10.43
CA PRO A 220 11.51 13.29 9.76
C PRO A 220 10.99 11.99 10.40
N LYS A 221 11.11 10.86 9.68
CA LYS A 221 10.73 9.54 10.20
C LYS A 221 11.51 9.22 11.47
N ARG A 222 10.81 8.74 12.51
CA ARG A 222 11.43 8.28 13.77
C ARG A 222 11.60 6.76 13.72
N LYS A 223 12.80 6.29 13.38
CA LYS A 223 13.15 4.85 13.45
C LYS A 223 12.94 4.33 14.88
N PHE A 224 12.44 3.10 15.00
CA PHE A 224 12.23 2.48 16.30
C PHE A 224 12.55 0.98 16.27
N ARG A 225 13.61 0.57 16.97
CA ARG A 225 14.10 -0.82 16.99
C ARG A 225 14.25 -1.35 15.55
N SER A 226 13.65 -2.49 15.23
CA SER A 226 13.65 -3.12 13.91
C SER A 226 12.63 -2.54 12.93
N PHE A 227 11.74 -1.63 13.37
CA PHE A 227 10.78 -0.96 12.50
C PHE A 227 11.40 0.28 11.85
N GLU A 228 11.03 0.54 10.60
CA GLU A 228 11.49 1.72 9.85
C GLU A 228 10.99 3.02 10.48
N SER A 229 9.81 2.97 11.10
CA SER A 229 9.22 4.11 11.80
C SER A 229 8.35 3.70 12.99
N LEU A 230 8.12 4.65 13.90
CA LEU A 230 7.12 4.51 14.97
C LEU A 230 5.71 4.31 14.40
N ALA A 231 5.36 4.96 13.28
CA ALA A 231 4.07 4.78 12.63
C ALA A 231 3.87 3.33 12.17
N GLN A 232 4.91 2.72 11.58
CA GLN A 232 4.87 1.32 11.15
C GLN A 232 4.70 0.36 12.33
N LEU A 233 5.36 0.62 13.46
CA LEU A 233 5.17 -0.15 14.69
C LEU A 233 3.72 -0.10 15.16
N VAL A 234 3.14 1.10 15.26
CA VAL A 234 1.77 1.27 15.76
C VAL A 234 0.78 0.62 14.79
N LEU A 235 0.96 0.81 13.47
CA LEU A 235 0.15 0.13 12.44
C LEU A 235 0.22 -1.40 12.56
N PHE A 236 1.42 -1.95 12.78
CA PHE A 236 1.58 -3.38 13.03
C PHE A 236 0.77 -3.81 14.25
N GLN A 237 0.93 -3.12 15.38
CA GLN A 237 0.29 -3.53 16.63
C GLN A 237 -1.25 -3.45 16.57
N ILE A 238 -1.83 -2.43 15.94
CA ILE A 238 -3.30 -2.31 15.82
C ILE A 238 -3.89 -3.34 14.84
N VAL A 239 -3.14 -3.75 13.82
CA VAL A 239 -3.56 -4.82 12.91
C VAL A 239 -3.45 -6.16 13.63
N SER A 240 -2.35 -6.42 14.33
CA SER A 240 -2.13 -7.62 15.12
C SER A 240 -3.13 -7.77 16.27
N SER A 241 -3.73 -6.67 16.76
CA SER A 241 -4.75 -6.73 17.82
C SER A 241 -6.13 -7.18 17.33
N ILE A 242 -6.37 -7.26 16.01
CA ILE A 242 -7.67 -7.65 15.43
C ILE A 242 -8.01 -9.10 15.74
N ARG A 243 -7.14 -10.05 15.37
CA ARG A 243 -7.40 -11.49 15.56
C ARG A 243 -7.59 -11.91 17.02
N PRO A 244 -6.79 -11.43 18.01
CA PRO A 244 -7.01 -11.75 19.41
C PRO A 244 -8.16 -10.95 20.04
N GLY A 245 -8.75 -9.96 19.34
CA GLY A 245 -9.77 -9.10 19.92
C GLY A 245 -9.25 -8.24 21.08
N SER A 246 -8.02 -7.74 20.98
CA SER A 246 -7.39 -6.91 22.02
C SER A 246 -7.42 -5.42 21.67
N LEU A 247 -6.98 -4.55 22.59
CA LEU A 247 -7.05 -3.09 22.45
C LEU A 247 -8.49 -2.62 22.17
N PHE A 248 -8.72 -1.85 21.11
CA PHE A 248 -10.05 -1.41 20.68
C PHE A 248 -10.96 -2.57 20.29
N GLN A 249 -10.36 -3.67 19.82
CA GLN A 249 -11.08 -4.79 19.22
C GLN A 249 -11.78 -5.66 20.28
N LYS A 250 -11.51 -5.40 21.57
CA LYS A 250 -12.25 -6.00 22.69
C LYS A 250 -13.72 -5.55 22.73
N TYR A 251 -14.08 -4.48 22.02
CA TYR A 251 -15.46 -4.01 21.89
C TYR A 251 -16.15 -4.51 20.61
N GLY A 252 -15.51 -5.40 19.83
CA GLY A 252 -15.94 -5.81 18.49
C GLY A 252 -14.99 -5.27 17.41
N LEU A 253 -15.34 -5.48 16.14
CA LEU A 253 -14.49 -5.08 15.00
C LEU A 253 -14.63 -3.58 14.72
N VAL A 254 -13.73 -2.79 15.33
CA VAL A 254 -13.74 -1.32 15.33
C VAL A 254 -12.99 -0.76 14.12
N ARG A 255 -13.66 0.13 13.36
CA ARG A 255 -13.07 0.85 12.22
C ARG A 255 -12.05 1.89 12.69
N MET A 256 -10.97 2.06 11.92
CA MET A 256 -9.89 2.99 12.24
C MET A 256 -9.57 3.90 11.04
N LEU A 257 -9.48 5.22 11.26
CA LEU A 257 -9.06 6.23 10.29
C LEU A 257 -7.70 6.81 10.71
N ILE A 258 -6.65 6.55 9.94
CA ILE A 258 -5.28 6.77 10.40
C ILE A 258 -4.50 7.61 9.40
N TRP A 259 -4.04 8.77 9.86
CA TRP A 259 -3.06 9.57 9.15
C TRP A 259 -1.66 9.01 9.39
N VAL A 260 -0.93 8.75 8.31
CA VAL A 260 0.43 8.20 8.33
C VAL A 260 1.34 9.00 7.40
N PRO A 261 2.66 9.00 7.60
CA PRO A 261 3.56 9.47 6.56
C PRO A 261 3.33 8.63 5.29
N ASP A 262 3.27 9.28 4.13
CA ASP A 262 2.74 8.67 2.92
C ASP A 262 3.40 7.32 2.55
N LEU A 263 4.72 7.22 2.71
CA LEU A 263 5.49 6.00 2.42
C LEU A 263 5.21 4.83 3.38
N GLU A 264 4.74 5.12 4.59
CA GLU A 264 4.52 4.08 5.62
C GLU A 264 3.28 3.23 5.34
N LYS A 265 2.32 3.75 4.56
CA LYS A 265 1.12 3.00 4.17
C LYS A 265 1.46 1.72 3.39
N GLU A 266 2.57 1.72 2.67
CA GLU A 266 3.00 0.61 1.81
C GLU A 266 3.35 -0.67 2.60
N ALA A 267 3.55 -0.56 3.92
CA ALA A 267 3.80 -1.71 4.78
C ALA A 267 2.56 -2.61 4.96
N ILE A 268 1.36 -2.01 4.96
CA ILE A 268 0.07 -2.72 5.08
C ILE A 268 -0.76 -2.69 3.79
N LEU A 269 -0.45 -1.76 2.89
CA LEU A 269 -1.12 -1.56 1.60
C LEU A 269 -0.10 -1.51 0.45
N PRO A 270 0.61 -2.60 0.16
CA PRO A 270 1.56 -2.64 -0.93
C PRO A 270 0.84 -2.60 -2.28
N ARG A 271 1.40 -1.86 -3.24
CA ARG A 271 0.91 -1.83 -4.64
C ARG A 271 1.47 -2.96 -5.49
N THR A 272 2.60 -3.56 -5.08
CA THR A 272 3.32 -4.60 -5.85
C THR A 272 3.52 -5.87 -5.03
N CYS A 273 3.51 -7.04 -5.67
CA CYS A 273 3.71 -8.32 -4.97
C CYS A 273 5.10 -8.44 -4.31
N GLN A 274 6.14 -7.74 -4.81
CA GLN A 274 7.48 -7.75 -4.17
C GLN A 274 7.47 -7.16 -2.75
N ARG A 275 6.57 -6.20 -2.51
CA ARG A 275 6.42 -5.49 -1.24
C ARG A 275 5.36 -6.11 -0.33
N ARG A 276 4.68 -7.16 -0.79
CA ARG A 276 3.76 -7.95 0.02
C ARG A 276 4.54 -8.79 1.03
N LYS A 277 4.80 -8.19 2.20
CA LYS A 277 5.48 -8.80 3.34
C LYS A 277 4.48 -9.19 4.42
N LYS A 278 4.98 -9.74 5.54
CA LYS A 278 4.16 -10.27 6.64
C LYS A 278 3.06 -9.30 7.09
N MET A 279 3.38 -8.02 7.30
CA MET A 279 2.42 -7.01 7.73
C MET A 279 1.25 -6.83 6.74
N ALA A 280 1.52 -6.85 5.45
CA ALA A 280 0.48 -6.72 4.42
C ALA A 280 -0.45 -7.94 4.43
N VAL A 281 0.12 -9.15 4.50
CA VAL A 281 -0.69 -10.38 4.57
C VAL A 281 -1.50 -10.44 5.87
N GLU A 282 -0.91 -10.02 6.98
CA GLU A 282 -1.61 -9.94 8.27
C GLU A 282 -2.80 -8.97 8.23
N ALA A 283 -2.64 -7.82 7.56
CA ALA A 283 -3.73 -6.91 7.29
C ALA A 283 -4.79 -7.56 6.38
N GLU A 284 -4.40 -8.21 5.29
CA GLU A 284 -5.32 -8.85 4.33
C GLU A 284 -6.21 -9.94 4.97
N VAL A 285 -5.66 -10.76 5.87
CA VAL A 285 -6.43 -11.81 6.58
C VAL A 285 -7.27 -11.27 7.74
N SER A 286 -6.93 -10.10 8.27
CA SER A 286 -7.59 -9.51 9.45
C SER A 286 -8.59 -8.41 9.09
N THR A 287 -8.55 -7.89 7.85
CA THR A 287 -9.37 -6.75 7.43
C THR A 287 -10.26 -7.10 6.24
N GLU A 288 -11.44 -6.49 6.21
CA GLU A 288 -12.32 -6.48 5.04
C GLU A 288 -11.70 -5.60 3.96
N TYR A 289 -11.21 -4.42 4.35
CA TYR A 289 -10.44 -3.55 3.49
C TYR A 289 -9.44 -2.72 4.30
N VAL A 290 -8.34 -2.39 3.62
CA VAL A 290 -7.45 -1.28 3.93
C VAL A 290 -7.48 -0.38 2.71
N CYS A 291 -8.03 0.83 2.84
CA CYS A 291 -8.21 1.75 1.73
C CYS A 291 -7.41 3.04 1.96
N GLU A 292 -6.60 3.42 0.99
CA GLU A 292 -6.05 4.77 0.94
C GLU A 292 -7.18 5.72 0.52
N VAL A 293 -7.61 6.60 1.41
CA VAL A 293 -8.68 7.57 1.14
C VAL A 293 -8.10 8.86 0.55
N ALA A 294 -6.92 9.25 1.03
CA ALA A 294 -6.18 10.39 0.53
C ALA A 294 -4.68 10.12 0.65
N GLY A 295 -3.88 10.64 -0.28
CA GLY A 295 -2.42 10.51 -0.24
C GLY A 295 -1.70 11.37 -1.27
N GLY A 296 -0.39 11.43 -1.17
CA GLY A 296 0.49 12.22 -2.03
C GLY A 296 0.80 11.53 -3.36
N GLU A 297 1.25 12.31 -4.35
CA GLU A 297 1.79 11.76 -5.59
C GLU A 297 3.27 11.42 -5.47
N GLN A 298 3.75 10.49 -6.30
CA GLN A 298 5.17 10.16 -6.39
C GLN A 298 6.05 11.39 -6.70
N SER A 299 5.53 12.33 -7.48
CA SER A 299 6.18 13.61 -7.83
C SER A 299 6.36 14.53 -6.63
N ASP A 300 5.46 14.47 -5.64
CA ASP A 300 5.51 15.32 -4.43
C ASP A 300 6.67 14.94 -3.50
N PHE A 301 7.35 13.80 -3.75
CA PHE A 301 8.53 13.35 -3.00
C PHE A 301 9.86 13.60 -3.74
N MET A 302 9.86 14.37 -4.84
CA MET A 302 11.08 14.72 -5.58
C MET A 302 12.10 15.44 -4.68
N GLY A 303 13.20 14.75 -4.35
CA GLY A 303 14.28 15.27 -3.49
C GLY A 303 14.56 14.40 -2.27
N LEU A 304 13.59 13.60 -1.81
CA LEU A 304 13.90 12.42 -1.01
C LEU A 304 14.33 11.33 -2.01
N ARG A 305 15.49 10.69 -1.79
CA ARG A 305 15.94 9.56 -2.63
C ARG A 305 14.75 8.65 -2.86
N SER A 306 14.26 8.56 -4.10
CA SER A 306 13.10 7.73 -4.42
C SER A 306 13.43 6.30 -4.02
N THR A 307 12.92 5.85 -2.87
CA THR A 307 13.09 4.49 -2.34
C THR A 307 12.22 3.49 -3.08
N HIS A 308 11.46 3.94 -4.10
CA HIS A 308 10.57 3.11 -4.91
C HIS A 308 11.37 2.36 -5.98
N TRP A 309 12.29 1.49 -5.53
CA TRP A 309 13.01 0.56 -6.40
C TRP A 309 12.06 -0.40 -7.13
N TYR A 310 10.89 -0.65 -6.53
CA TYR A 310 9.82 -1.44 -7.11
C TYR A 310 8.76 -0.51 -7.71
N ARG A 311 8.70 -0.47 -9.05
CA ARG A 311 7.61 0.19 -9.79
C ARG A 311 6.64 -0.88 -10.27
N ARG A 312 5.34 -0.56 -10.18
CA ARG A 312 4.29 -1.37 -10.79
C ARG A 312 4.26 -1.10 -12.29
N ALA A 313 4.00 -2.14 -13.07
CA ALA A 313 3.82 -2.00 -14.51
C ALA A 313 2.59 -1.13 -14.79
N ALA A 314 2.71 -0.19 -15.72
CA ALA A 314 1.69 0.84 -15.97
C ALA A 314 0.34 0.22 -16.37
N GLU A 315 0.37 -0.89 -17.10
CA GLU A 315 -0.81 -1.60 -17.58
C GLU A 315 -1.62 -2.17 -16.42
N ILE A 316 -0.92 -2.73 -15.43
CA ILE A 316 -1.53 -3.31 -14.22
C ILE A 316 -2.17 -2.20 -13.39
N ASP A 317 -1.54 -1.02 -13.30
CA ASP A 317 -2.12 0.13 -12.61
C ASP A 317 -3.34 0.71 -13.35
N ILE A 318 -3.29 0.82 -14.68
CA ILE A 318 -4.43 1.23 -15.52
C ILE A 318 -5.61 0.27 -15.32
N GLU A 319 -5.37 -1.03 -15.36
CA GLU A 319 -6.42 -2.04 -15.18
C GLU A 319 -6.99 -2.04 -13.75
N SER A 320 -6.13 -1.95 -12.74
CA SER A 320 -6.54 -1.78 -11.34
C SER A 320 -7.40 -0.52 -11.14
N THR A 321 -7.05 0.57 -11.83
CA THR A 321 -7.81 1.82 -11.85
C THR A 321 -9.17 1.63 -12.49
N ARG A 322 -9.23 0.98 -13.66
CA ARG A 322 -10.48 0.63 -14.34
C ARG A 322 -11.43 -0.13 -13.42
N MET A 323 -10.94 -1.21 -12.78
CA MET A 323 -11.73 -2.03 -11.86
C MET A 323 -12.23 -1.24 -10.65
N THR A 324 -11.45 -0.28 -10.16
CA THR A 324 -11.82 0.58 -9.03
C THR A 324 -12.87 1.61 -9.42
N LEU A 325 -12.70 2.29 -10.56
CA LEU A 325 -13.67 3.26 -11.07
C LEU A 325 -15.04 2.60 -11.37
N GLU A 326 -15.05 1.36 -11.83
CA GLU A 326 -16.29 0.58 -11.97
C GLU A 326 -16.99 0.32 -10.63
N ARG A 327 -16.23 0.02 -9.58
CA ARG A 327 -16.76 -0.17 -8.22
C ARG A 327 -17.27 1.14 -7.63
N MET A 328 -16.51 2.23 -7.78
CA MET A 328 -16.93 3.58 -7.40
C MET A 328 -18.24 3.97 -8.08
N ARG A 329 -18.36 3.73 -9.39
CA ARG A 329 -19.59 4.02 -10.13
C ARG A 329 -20.78 3.20 -9.61
N LYS A 330 -20.60 1.92 -9.31
CA LYS A 330 -21.65 1.06 -8.74
C LYS A 330 -22.11 1.53 -7.35
N GLN A 331 -21.19 2.06 -6.56
CA GLN A 331 -21.43 2.51 -5.19
C GLN A 331 -21.79 4.00 -5.07
N GLY A 332 -21.73 4.76 -6.18
CA GLY A 332 -22.06 6.18 -6.20
C GLY A 332 -20.97 7.12 -5.65
N PHE A 333 -19.71 6.67 -5.60
CA PHE A 333 -18.60 7.55 -5.21
C PHE A 333 -18.28 8.55 -6.32
N VAL A 334 -18.19 9.83 -5.95
CA VAL A 334 -17.84 10.92 -6.86
C VAL A 334 -16.63 11.66 -6.29
N MET A 335 -15.55 11.68 -7.06
CA MET A 335 -14.33 12.36 -6.67
C MET A 335 -14.51 13.89 -6.76
N PRO A 336 -14.09 14.66 -5.73
CA PRO A 336 -14.07 16.11 -5.79
C PRO A 336 -13.14 16.63 -6.90
N ALA A 337 -13.58 17.66 -7.62
CA ALA A 337 -12.80 18.22 -8.72
C ALA A 337 -11.46 18.83 -8.23
N GLY A 338 -10.37 18.51 -8.93
CA GLY A 338 -9.02 18.94 -8.60
C GLY A 338 -8.32 18.06 -7.56
N ARG A 339 -8.91 16.92 -7.18
CA ARG A 339 -8.34 15.90 -6.30
C ARG A 339 -8.00 14.60 -7.04
N GLU A 340 -8.09 14.61 -8.37
CA GLU A 340 -7.76 13.47 -9.21
C GLU A 340 -6.27 13.13 -9.09
N PRO A 341 -5.90 11.90 -8.72
CA PRO A 341 -4.51 11.47 -8.72
C PRO A 341 -4.04 11.20 -10.16
N GLN A 342 -2.73 11.33 -10.42
CA GLN A 342 -2.15 11.18 -11.76
C GLN A 342 -2.56 9.88 -12.48
N HIS A 343 -2.57 8.73 -11.80
CA HIS A 343 -2.92 7.46 -12.45
C HIS A 343 -4.38 7.42 -12.96
N VAL A 344 -5.29 8.14 -12.29
CA VAL A 344 -6.68 8.30 -12.75
C VAL A 344 -6.74 9.21 -13.97
N LEU A 345 -5.95 10.29 -13.99
CA LEU A 345 -5.83 11.18 -15.16
C LEU A 345 -5.27 10.43 -16.37
N ASP A 346 -4.23 9.62 -16.17
CA ASP A 346 -3.60 8.79 -17.21
C ASP A 346 -4.61 7.77 -17.79
N PHE A 347 -5.41 7.13 -16.92
CA PHE A 347 -6.53 6.27 -17.33
C PHE A 347 -7.56 7.04 -18.17
N MET A 348 -7.95 8.25 -17.76
CA MET A 348 -8.90 9.05 -18.53
C MET A 348 -8.36 9.49 -19.90
N GLU A 349 -7.07 9.81 -19.98
CA GLU A 349 -6.40 10.21 -21.23
C GLU A 349 -6.30 9.03 -22.20
N SER A 350 -5.80 7.89 -21.74
CA SER A 350 -5.73 6.66 -22.55
C SER A 350 -7.09 6.22 -23.12
N ASN A 351 -8.17 6.43 -22.37
CA ASN A 351 -9.52 6.12 -22.83
C ASN A 351 -10.06 7.14 -23.87
N LYS A 352 -9.59 8.40 -23.85
CA LYS A 352 -9.95 9.43 -24.84
C LYS A 352 -9.23 9.25 -26.17
N GLU A 353 -7.97 8.83 -26.13
CA GLU A 353 -7.14 8.65 -27.33
C GLU A 353 -7.53 7.41 -28.16
N GLY A 354 -8.44 6.58 -27.66
CA GLY A 354 -8.96 5.44 -28.40
C GLY A 354 -7.87 4.43 -28.77
N ILE A 355 -6.81 4.31 -27.94
CA ILE A 355 -5.67 3.42 -28.16
C ILE A 355 -6.20 1.99 -28.39
N PRO A 356 -6.13 1.45 -29.62
CA PRO A 356 -6.67 0.13 -29.94
C PRO A 356 -5.84 -0.94 -29.20
N GLY A 357 -6.51 -1.73 -28.35
CA GLY A 357 -5.88 -2.74 -27.50
C GLY A 357 -6.06 -2.54 -26.00
N MET A 358 -6.64 -1.42 -25.56
CA MET A 358 -6.94 -1.16 -24.13
C MET A 358 -8.39 -0.71 -23.86
N SER A 359 -9.18 -0.50 -24.92
CA SER A 359 -10.61 -0.19 -24.84
C SER A 359 -11.44 -1.28 -25.53
N SER A 360 -12.35 -1.87 -24.76
CA SER A 360 -13.51 -2.65 -25.16
C SER A 360 -13.30 -4.08 -25.66
N ASN A 361 -13.95 -5.00 -24.95
CA ASN A 361 -14.54 -6.26 -25.46
C ASN A 361 -13.72 -7.54 -25.61
N THR A 362 -12.46 -7.60 -25.17
CA THR A 362 -11.77 -8.89 -25.09
C THR A 362 -11.45 -9.24 -23.64
N GLY A 363 -12.08 -10.29 -23.13
CA GLY A 363 -11.64 -10.99 -21.92
C GLY A 363 -10.34 -11.77 -22.16
N SER A 364 -9.43 -11.20 -22.95
CA SER A 364 -8.08 -11.67 -23.16
C SER A 364 -7.18 -11.01 -22.11
N ASN A 365 -6.29 -11.79 -21.53
CA ASN A 365 -5.17 -11.38 -20.67
C ASN A 365 -4.17 -10.42 -21.37
N GLU A 366 -4.62 -9.62 -22.33
CA GLU A 366 -3.77 -8.79 -23.19
C GLU A 366 -3.48 -7.45 -22.51
N LEU A 367 -2.70 -7.49 -21.43
CA LEU A 367 -1.95 -6.33 -20.97
C LEU A 367 -0.86 -6.07 -22.02
N ASN A 368 -1.09 -5.16 -22.96
CA ASN A 368 -0.06 -4.71 -23.89
C ASN A 368 1.00 -3.91 -23.12
N SER A 369 2.12 -4.56 -22.85
CA SER A 369 3.23 -4.04 -22.05
C SER A 369 3.90 -2.83 -22.72
N SER A 370 3.59 -1.63 -22.22
CA SER A 370 4.24 -0.38 -22.61
C SER A 370 5.52 -0.20 -21.81
N VAL A 371 6.65 -0.34 -22.50
CA VAL A 371 7.98 0.00 -21.99
C VAL A 371 7.96 1.41 -21.38
N GLU A 372 8.70 1.63 -20.28
CA GLU A 372 8.69 2.86 -19.46
C GLU A 372 8.52 4.15 -20.30
N ARG A 373 7.33 4.76 -20.22
CA ARG A 373 6.96 6.02 -20.88
C ARG A 373 8.03 7.12 -20.77
N PRO A 374 8.71 7.34 -19.62
CA PRO A 374 9.73 8.37 -19.51
C PRO A 374 10.92 8.22 -20.48
N ALA A 375 11.33 6.99 -20.79
CA ALA A 375 12.44 6.77 -21.72
C ALA A 375 12.04 7.04 -23.18
N TYR A 376 10.78 6.79 -23.53
CA TYR A 376 10.22 7.13 -24.84
C TYR A 376 10.05 8.63 -25.00
N GLU A 377 9.47 9.30 -24.01
CA GLU A 377 9.31 10.77 -24.01
C GLU A 377 10.66 11.47 -24.04
N GLU A 378 11.64 10.99 -23.25
CA GLU A 378 13.01 11.50 -23.30
C GLU A 378 13.64 11.30 -24.67
N LEU A 379 13.53 10.09 -25.24
CA LEU A 379 14.05 9.76 -26.56
C LEU A 379 13.42 10.64 -27.63
N GLU A 380 12.09 10.77 -27.66
CA GLU A 380 11.36 11.57 -28.65
C GLU A 380 11.70 13.06 -28.52
N ARG A 381 11.83 13.58 -27.29
CA ARG A 381 12.25 14.96 -27.03
C ARG A 381 13.67 15.21 -27.56
N LEU A 382 14.60 14.29 -27.28
CA LEU A 382 15.98 14.40 -27.75
C LEU A 382 16.08 14.25 -29.27
N GLU A 383 15.34 13.31 -29.87
CA GLU A 383 15.29 13.14 -31.32
C GLU A 383 14.72 14.36 -32.03
N ARG A 384 13.65 14.96 -31.49
CA ARG A 384 13.12 16.24 -32.00
C ARG A 384 14.14 17.37 -31.85
N GLY A 385 14.81 17.47 -30.70
CA GLY A 385 15.87 18.44 -30.48
C GLY A 385 17.02 18.30 -31.48
N PHE A 386 17.46 17.06 -31.74
CA PHE A 386 18.49 16.78 -32.74
C PHE A 386 18.02 17.14 -34.16
N ALA A 387 16.79 16.77 -34.53
CA ALA A 387 16.21 17.10 -35.84
C ALA A 387 16.05 18.62 -36.05
N GLN A 388 15.84 19.37 -34.98
CA GLN A 388 15.78 20.84 -34.98
C GLN A 388 17.18 21.50 -34.91
N GLY A 389 18.25 20.71 -34.89
CA GLY A 389 19.63 21.22 -34.82
C GLY A 389 20.02 21.78 -33.46
N ALA A 390 19.35 21.39 -32.38
CA ALA A 390 19.62 21.90 -31.03
C ALA A 390 20.98 21.44 -30.46
N PHE A 391 21.53 20.34 -30.98
CA PHE A 391 22.84 19.81 -30.60
C PHE A 391 23.43 18.94 -31.72
N GLU A 392 24.74 18.72 -31.69
CA GLU A 392 25.50 18.02 -32.74
C GLU A 392 25.60 16.50 -32.53
N LYS A 393 26.03 15.78 -33.57
CA LYS A 393 26.08 14.31 -33.63
C LYS A 393 27.04 13.65 -32.62
N ASP A 394 27.95 14.40 -32.01
CA ASP A 394 28.89 13.89 -31.01
C ASP A 394 28.61 14.44 -29.60
N SER A 395 27.51 15.18 -29.43
CA SER A 395 27.14 15.74 -28.14
C SER A 395 26.77 14.65 -27.12
N PRO A 396 26.86 14.95 -25.80
CA PRO A 396 26.35 14.06 -24.76
C PRO A 396 24.89 13.64 -24.97
N GLU A 397 24.05 14.55 -25.47
CA GLU A 397 22.64 14.34 -25.79
C GLU A 397 22.46 13.34 -26.94
N PHE A 398 23.28 13.43 -28.00
CA PHE A 398 23.23 12.44 -29.09
C PHE A 398 23.71 11.06 -28.64
N ARG A 399 24.73 10.99 -27.77
CA ARG A 399 25.12 9.73 -27.12
C ARG A 399 23.98 9.17 -26.27
N ARG A 400 23.24 10.01 -25.54
CA ARG A 400 22.04 9.62 -24.79
C ARG A 400 20.95 9.04 -25.70
N ILE A 401 20.70 9.63 -26.87
CA ILE A 401 19.78 9.06 -27.89
C ILE A 401 20.18 7.63 -28.25
N ARG A 402 21.46 7.38 -28.56
CA ARG A 402 21.94 6.02 -28.92
C ARG A 402 21.71 5.01 -27.79
N THR A 403 22.02 5.40 -26.56
CA THR A 403 21.79 4.57 -25.37
C THR A 403 20.31 4.28 -25.18
N LEU A 404 19.45 5.31 -25.30
CA LEU A 404 18.00 5.16 -25.18
C LEU A 404 17.43 4.25 -26.27
N LYS A 405 17.86 4.39 -27.53
CA LYS A 405 17.44 3.49 -28.63
C LYS A 405 17.78 2.03 -28.35
N TYR A 406 19.02 1.77 -27.93
CA TYR A 406 19.44 0.42 -27.57
C TYR A 406 18.59 -0.12 -26.43
N TRP A 407 18.41 0.68 -25.36
CA TRP A 407 17.65 0.29 -24.18
C TRP A 407 16.18 0.01 -24.51
N VAL A 408 15.53 0.88 -25.29
CA VAL A 408 14.16 0.69 -25.78
C VAL A 408 14.02 -0.59 -26.60
N ALA A 409 14.91 -0.83 -27.56
CA ALA A 409 14.86 -2.02 -28.41
C ALA A 409 15.20 -3.31 -27.64
N TRP A 410 16.13 -3.24 -26.68
CA TRP A 410 16.45 -4.34 -25.79
C TRP A 410 15.25 -4.67 -24.88
N SER A 411 14.65 -3.65 -24.29
CA SER A 411 13.48 -3.76 -23.42
C SER A 411 12.30 -4.38 -24.20
N ALA A 412 11.96 -3.84 -25.38
CA ALA A 412 10.87 -4.36 -26.20
C ALA A 412 11.03 -5.86 -26.56
N ARG A 413 12.27 -6.31 -26.87
CA ARG A 413 12.55 -7.73 -27.15
C ARG A 413 12.34 -8.62 -25.93
N ARG A 414 12.71 -8.15 -24.73
CA ARG A 414 12.51 -8.88 -23.48
C ARG A 414 11.03 -8.96 -23.13
N HIS A 415 10.31 -7.84 -23.22
CA HIS A 415 8.86 -7.78 -23.02
C HIS A 415 8.13 -8.77 -23.93
N LEU A 416 8.41 -8.74 -25.25
CA LEU A 416 7.80 -9.70 -26.18
C LEU A 416 8.08 -11.16 -25.80
N LYS A 417 9.28 -11.47 -25.32
CA LYS A 417 9.64 -12.81 -24.88
C LYS A 417 8.90 -13.21 -23.60
N THR A 418 8.78 -12.29 -22.64
CA THR A 418 8.01 -12.48 -21.41
C THR A 418 6.53 -12.72 -21.72
N ASP A 419 5.92 -11.88 -22.56
CA ASP A 419 4.52 -11.99 -22.95
C ASP A 419 4.22 -13.32 -23.65
N ASN A 420 5.11 -13.75 -24.56
CA ASN A 420 4.96 -15.05 -25.22
C ASN A 420 5.02 -16.21 -24.22
N LEU A 421 5.95 -16.17 -23.25
CA LEU A 421 6.02 -17.21 -22.21
C LEU A 421 4.80 -17.23 -21.30
N LEU A 422 4.20 -16.06 -21.00
CA LEU A 422 2.97 -16.02 -20.22
C LEU A 422 1.76 -16.55 -20.99
N ARG A 423 1.65 -16.23 -22.30
CA ARG A 423 0.60 -16.83 -23.15
C ARG A 423 0.72 -18.34 -23.28
N GLU A 424 1.96 -18.84 -23.39
CA GLU A 424 2.21 -20.28 -23.35
C GLU A 424 1.78 -20.88 -22.01
N LEU A 425 2.11 -20.23 -20.87
CA LEU A 425 1.67 -20.68 -19.55
C LEU A 425 0.14 -20.74 -19.43
N ASP A 426 -0.57 -19.71 -19.90
CA ASP A 426 -2.03 -19.68 -19.91
C ASP A 426 -2.60 -20.86 -20.73
N SER A 427 -1.96 -21.19 -21.86
CA SER A 427 -2.34 -22.34 -22.69
C SER A 427 -2.13 -23.68 -21.96
N VAL A 428 -1.04 -23.82 -21.20
CA VAL A 428 -0.79 -25.00 -20.35
C VAL A 428 -1.88 -25.13 -19.29
N VAL A 429 -2.19 -24.05 -18.56
CA VAL A 429 -3.25 -24.04 -17.55
C VAL A 429 -4.59 -24.41 -18.17
N GLN A 430 -4.90 -23.87 -19.35
CA GLN A 430 -6.14 -24.18 -20.06
C GLN A 430 -6.21 -25.66 -20.47
N ALA A 431 -5.11 -26.26 -20.92
CA ALA A 431 -5.05 -27.69 -21.21
C ALA A 431 -5.38 -28.56 -19.98
N TYR A 432 -4.88 -28.19 -18.79
CA TYR A 432 -5.27 -28.87 -17.54
C TYR A 432 -6.75 -28.70 -17.20
N VAL A 433 -7.31 -27.49 -17.39
CA VAL A 433 -8.72 -27.22 -17.15
C VAL A 433 -9.61 -28.04 -18.09
N GLU A 434 -9.26 -28.12 -19.37
CA GLU A 434 -9.97 -28.89 -20.39
C GLU A 434 -9.85 -30.40 -20.18
N ALA A 435 -8.69 -30.87 -19.73
CA ALA A 435 -8.47 -32.26 -19.39
C ALA A 435 -9.40 -32.72 -18.25
N GLY A 436 -9.68 -31.86 -17.27
CA GLY A 436 -10.54 -32.19 -16.13
C GLY A 436 -10.05 -33.45 -15.40
N SER A 437 -10.81 -34.54 -15.49
CA SER A 437 -10.44 -35.84 -14.90
C SER A 437 -9.97 -36.87 -15.93
N ASP A 438 -9.86 -36.51 -17.20
CA ASP A 438 -9.39 -37.41 -18.26
C ASP A 438 -7.87 -37.62 -18.16
N LYS A 439 -7.47 -38.86 -17.88
CA LYS A 439 -6.05 -39.22 -17.67
C LYS A 439 -5.18 -39.00 -18.90
N ASN A 440 -5.71 -39.19 -20.11
CA ASN A 440 -4.94 -39.05 -21.33
C ASN A 440 -4.67 -37.57 -21.62
N LEU A 441 -5.70 -36.73 -21.48
CA LEU A 441 -5.56 -35.28 -21.64
C LEU A 441 -4.68 -34.67 -20.54
N LEU A 442 -4.76 -35.19 -19.31
CA LEU A 442 -3.86 -34.77 -18.22
C LEU A 442 -2.40 -35.12 -18.52
N ALA A 443 -2.14 -36.30 -19.10
CA ALA A 443 -0.80 -36.70 -19.52
C ALA A 443 -0.28 -35.85 -20.69
N GLU A 444 -1.16 -35.36 -21.56
CA GLU A 444 -0.80 -34.42 -22.62
C GLU A 444 -0.51 -33.02 -22.06
N ALA A 445 -1.36 -32.51 -21.17
CA ALA A 445 -1.15 -31.25 -20.47
C ALA A 445 0.19 -31.25 -19.71
N ALA A 446 0.55 -32.37 -19.06
CA ALA A 446 1.84 -32.54 -18.38
C ALA A 446 3.05 -32.43 -19.33
N LYS A 447 2.93 -32.85 -20.59
CA LYS A 447 4.01 -32.65 -21.58
C LYS A 447 4.17 -31.18 -21.95
N PHE A 448 3.08 -30.44 -22.05
CA PHE A 448 3.14 -28.99 -22.29
C PHE A 448 3.72 -28.25 -21.07
N ASP A 449 3.37 -28.69 -19.85
CA ASP A 449 3.97 -28.22 -18.61
C ASP A 449 5.51 -28.40 -18.62
N ASP A 450 5.98 -29.64 -18.83
CA ASP A 450 7.41 -29.96 -18.87
C ASP A 450 8.15 -29.12 -19.93
N ALA A 451 7.56 -28.96 -21.11
CA ALA A 451 8.14 -28.16 -22.20
C ALA A 451 8.26 -26.67 -21.83
N TRP A 452 7.21 -26.10 -21.21
CA TRP A 452 7.25 -24.71 -20.75
C TRP A 452 8.27 -24.51 -19.63
N ASN A 453 8.29 -25.42 -18.66
CA ASN A 453 9.26 -25.40 -17.56
C ASN A 453 10.70 -25.48 -18.07
N ALA A 454 10.98 -26.35 -19.04
CA ALA A 454 12.30 -26.44 -19.67
C ALA A 454 12.71 -25.10 -20.31
N LYS A 455 11.80 -24.45 -21.07
CA LYS A 455 12.06 -23.12 -21.68
C LYS A 455 12.38 -22.06 -20.64
N VAL A 456 11.66 -22.02 -19.51
CA VAL A 456 11.88 -21.03 -18.44
C VAL A 456 13.17 -21.32 -17.67
N ASN A 457 13.52 -22.59 -17.46
CA ASN A 457 14.71 -22.98 -16.71
C ASN A 457 16.03 -22.65 -17.43
N ILE A 458 16.05 -22.63 -18.77
CA ILE A 458 17.25 -22.26 -19.55
C ILE A 458 17.44 -20.74 -19.73
N LEU A 459 16.49 -19.92 -19.25
CA LEU A 459 16.62 -18.47 -19.33
C LEU A 459 17.77 -17.97 -18.45
N GLU A 460 18.40 -16.89 -18.91
CA GLU A 460 19.33 -16.11 -18.11
C GLU A 460 18.64 -15.60 -16.83
N LYS A 461 19.37 -15.58 -15.71
CA LYS A 461 18.83 -15.37 -14.35
C LYS A 461 17.94 -14.13 -14.25
N SER A 462 18.32 -12.99 -14.85
CA SER A 462 17.51 -11.77 -14.78
C SER A 462 16.18 -11.92 -15.53
N LEU A 463 16.21 -12.54 -16.72
CA LEU A 463 15.00 -12.74 -17.54
C LEU A 463 14.05 -13.75 -16.89
N ARG A 464 14.59 -14.80 -16.28
CA ARG A 464 13.78 -15.72 -15.49
C ARG A 464 13.07 -15.00 -14.34
N ALA A 465 13.79 -14.16 -13.59
CA ALA A 465 13.21 -13.40 -12.49
C ALA A 465 12.13 -12.41 -12.96
N GLU A 466 12.34 -11.77 -14.12
CA GLU A 466 11.38 -10.87 -14.76
C GLU A 466 10.10 -11.60 -15.18
N VAL A 467 10.22 -12.76 -15.83
CA VAL A 467 9.08 -13.60 -16.24
C VAL A 467 8.25 -14.03 -15.04
N LEU A 468 8.90 -14.55 -13.99
CA LEU A 468 8.21 -14.99 -12.77
C LEU A 468 7.57 -13.82 -12.02
N LEU A 469 8.20 -12.65 -12.05
CA LEU A 469 7.64 -11.45 -11.45
C LEU A 469 6.41 -10.94 -12.20
N HIS A 470 6.45 -10.93 -13.53
CA HIS A 470 5.31 -10.50 -14.34
C HIS A 470 4.14 -11.48 -14.17
N ARG A 471 4.42 -12.79 -14.24
CA ARG A 471 3.47 -13.86 -13.91
C ARG A 471 2.77 -13.60 -12.57
N ASP A 472 3.54 -13.37 -11.50
CA ASP A 472 2.98 -13.19 -10.16
C ASP A 472 2.14 -11.91 -10.06
N ASN A 473 2.57 -10.79 -10.65
CA ASN A 473 1.83 -9.53 -10.61
C ASN A 473 0.51 -9.59 -11.39
N VAL A 474 0.50 -10.25 -12.56
CA VAL A 474 -0.71 -10.50 -13.34
C VAL A 474 -1.64 -11.42 -12.57
N HIS A 475 -1.09 -12.52 -12.01
CA HIS A 475 -1.86 -13.50 -11.26
C HIS A 475 -2.55 -12.88 -10.03
N VAL A 476 -1.87 -12.06 -9.23
CA VAL A 476 -2.50 -11.44 -8.04
C VAL A 476 -3.59 -10.43 -8.37
N LEU A 477 -3.52 -9.78 -9.55
CA LEU A 477 -4.52 -8.81 -9.99
C LEU A 477 -5.82 -9.49 -10.43
N TYR A 478 -5.72 -10.56 -11.23
CA TYR A 478 -6.88 -11.20 -11.87
C TYR A 478 -7.57 -12.29 -11.05
N GLN A 479 -7.12 -12.55 -9.82
CA GLN A 479 -7.90 -13.33 -8.87
C GLN A 479 -9.20 -12.62 -8.49
N ASP A 480 -10.21 -13.38 -8.07
CA ASP A 480 -11.49 -12.85 -7.61
C ASP A 480 -11.79 -13.27 -6.16
N PRO A 481 -11.68 -12.35 -5.18
CA PRO A 481 -11.20 -10.97 -5.33
C PRO A 481 -9.68 -10.90 -5.59
N PRO A 482 -9.15 -9.76 -6.10
CA PRO A 482 -7.71 -9.56 -6.23
C PRO A 482 -6.96 -9.74 -4.91
N VAL A 483 -5.73 -10.24 -4.93
CA VAL A 483 -5.00 -10.58 -3.70
C VAL A 483 -4.59 -9.33 -2.92
N LEU A 484 -4.04 -8.32 -3.61
CA LEU A 484 -3.56 -7.11 -2.95
C LEU A 484 -4.73 -6.26 -2.47
N SER A 485 -4.70 -5.80 -1.22
CA SER A 485 -5.66 -4.83 -0.69
C SER A 485 -5.77 -3.56 -1.54
N TRP A 486 -4.67 -3.15 -2.18
CA TRP A 486 -4.66 -2.01 -3.10
C TRP A 486 -5.66 -2.19 -4.24
N ASP A 487 -5.69 -3.35 -4.89
CA ASP A 487 -6.58 -3.64 -6.01
C ASP A 487 -8.03 -3.88 -5.57
N ARG A 488 -8.26 -4.08 -4.27
CA ARG A 488 -9.57 -4.20 -3.64
C ARG A 488 -10.13 -2.88 -3.11
N ARG A 489 -9.40 -1.76 -3.19
CA ARG A 489 -9.80 -0.44 -2.65
C ARG A 489 -11.18 0.00 -3.11
N TYR A 490 -12.11 0.36 -2.23
CA TYR A 490 -13.48 0.68 -2.65
C TYR A 490 -13.60 2.02 -3.40
N ALA A 491 -12.59 2.88 -3.25
CA ALA A 491 -12.52 4.19 -3.87
C ALA A 491 -11.05 4.51 -4.25
N GLU A 492 -10.87 5.34 -5.28
CA GLU A 492 -9.55 5.92 -5.61
C GLU A 492 -9.17 6.99 -4.56
N PRO A 493 -7.89 7.10 -4.19
CA PRO A 493 -7.45 8.07 -3.21
C PRO A 493 -7.55 9.50 -3.75
N LEU A 494 -7.93 10.44 -2.89
CA LEU A 494 -7.87 11.86 -3.18
C LEU A 494 -6.42 12.35 -3.13
N ARG A 495 -6.00 13.11 -4.13
CA ARG A 495 -4.69 13.77 -4.13
C ARG A 495 -4.62 14.84 -3.03
N VAL A 496 -3.66 14.71 -2.13
CA VAL A 496 -3.29 15.76 -1.18
C VAL A 496 -2.15 16.61 -1.74
N ARG A 497 -2.00 17.83 -1.22
CA ARG A 497 -0.88 18.72 -1.58
C ARG A 497 0.00 18.96 -0.36
N PRO A 498 1.32 19.17 -0.53
CA PRO A 498 2.22 19.45 0.58
C PRO A 498 1.81 20.66 1.42
N ASP A 499 1.25 21.72 0.82
CA ASP A 499 0.84 22.95 1.52
C ASP A 499 -0.34 22.75 2.48
N GLU A 500 -1.03 21.61 2.40
CA GLU A 500 -2.17 21.26 3.27
C GLU A 500 -1.75 20.68 4.63
N PHE A 501 -0.44 20.55 4.83
CA PHE A 501 0.18 20.04 6.06
C PHE A 501 1.21 21.03 6.62
N PHE A 502 1.48 20.94 7.91
CA PHE A 502 2.57 21.66 8.57
C PHE A 502 3.39 20.71 9.47
N PRO A 503 4.70 20.52 9.20
CA PRO A 503 5.45 21.04 8.05
C PRO A 503 4.87 20.56 6.70
N ALA A 504 5.24 21.23 5.60
CA ALA A 504 4.69 20.99 4.26
C ALA A 504 5.17 19.65 3.66
N VAL A 505 4.69 18.55 4.24
CA VAL A 505 5.04 17.17 3.89
C VAL A 505 3.74 16.40 3.72
N PRO A 506 3.47 15.83 2.53
CA PRO A 506 2.23 15.12 2.27
C PRO A 506 2.13 13.85 3.13
N CYS A 507 0.93 13.62 3.65
CA CYS A 507 0.57 12.45 4.45
C CYS A 507 -0.57 11.68 3.79
N ALA A 508 -0.74 10.42 4.16
CA ALA A 508 -1.84 9.59 3.68
C ALA A 508 -2.86 9.31 4.79
N LEU A 509 -4.13 9.30 4.43
CA LEU A 509 -5.22 8.80 5.27
C LEU A 509 -5.56 7.38 4.85
N VAL A 510 -5.42 6.44 5.77
CA VAL A 510 -5.78 5.03 5.59
C VAL A 510 -7.04 4.72 6.40
N ASP A 511 -8.04 4.16 5.72
CA ASP A 511 -9.28 3.66 6.31
C ASP A 511 -9.21 2.14 6.44
N ILE A 512 -9.21 1.65 7.68
CA ILE A 512 -9.06 0.24 8.02
C ILE A 512 -10.38 -0.27 8.61
N GLN A 513 -10.99 -1.25 7.94
CA GLN A 513 -12.13 -1.99 8.45
C GLN A 513 -11.73 -3.42 8.79
N PRO A 514 -11.65 -3.78 10.08
CA PRO A 514 -11.44 -5.17 10.49
C PRO A 514 -12.58 -6.09 10.07
N LYS A 515 -12.27 -7.37 9.84
CA LYS A 515 -13.23 -8.45 9.62
C LYS A 515 -13.02 -9.57 10.65
N ALA A 516 -14.02 -10.44 10.77
CA ALA A 516 -13.88 -11.64 11.58
C ALA A 516 -12.89 -12.60 10.90
N ALA A 517 -11.71 -12.79 11.52
CA ALA A 517 -10.77 -13.80 11.08
C ALA A 517 -11.32 -15.21 11.30
N VAL A 518 -10.95 -16.14 10.42
CA VAL A 518 -11.34 -17.55 10.51
C VAL A 518 -10.86 -18.15 11.83
N ARG A 519 -11.64 -19.09 12.37
CA ARG A 519 -11.44 -19.74 13.68
C ARG A 519 -9.99 -20.15 13.95
N VAL A 520 -9.32 -20.81 12.99
CA VAL A 520 -7.92 -21.26 13.15
C VAL A 520 -6.95 -20.12 13.42
N LEU A 521 -7.20 -18.93 12.87
CA LEU A 521 -6.35 -17.75 13.04
C LEU A 521 -6.63 -16.99 14.35
N ARG A 522 -7.78 -17.22 14.98
CA ARG A 522 -8.13 -16.63 16.29
C ARG A 522 -7.72 -17.50 17.48
N ASP A 523 -7.39 -18.76 17.22
CA ASP A 523 -6.88 -19.70 18.21
C ASP A 523 -5.43 -19.35 18.58
N MET A 524 -5.28 -18.41 19.51
CA MET A 524 -3.99 -17.81 19.91
C MET A 524 -3.79 -17.82 21.41
N GLY A 525 -2.52 -17.83 21.83
CA GLY A 525 -2.11 -17.68 23.22
C GLY A 525 -2.09 -18.98 24.04
N PRO A 526 -1.75 -18.89 25.34
CA PRO A 526 -1.70 -20.04 26.24
C PRO A 526 -3.07 -20.72 26.42
N GLY A 527 -3.10 -22.06 26.43
CA GLY A 527 -4.33 -22.84 26.58
C GLY A 527 -5.14 -23.04 25.29
N SER A 528 -4.72 -22.43 24.18
CA SER A 528 -5.27 -22.62 22.83
C SER A 528 -4.55 -23.77 22.08
N LYS A 529 -5.03 -24.18 20.89
CA LYS A 529 -4.23 -25.07 20.02
C LYS A 529 -3.16 -24.30 19.24
N ARG A 530 -3.04 -22.99 19.44
CA ARG A 530 -2.03 -22.09 18.86
C ARG A 530 -2.04 -22.07 17.33
N GLY A 531 -3.22 -22.24 16.71
CA GLY A 531 -3.36 -22.15 15.25
C GLY A 531 -2.89 -20.79 14.70
N GLY A 532 -3.30 -19.69 15.32
CA GLY A 532 -2.92 -18.34 14.88
C GLY A 532 -1.45 -18.02 15.19
N ASP A 533 -0.94 -18.44 16.34
CA ASP A 533 0.49 -18.26 16.67
C ASP A 533 1.38 -19.05 15.70
N THR A 534 0.98 -20.27 15.35
CA THR A 534 1.69 -21.12 14.38
C THR A 534 1.64 -20.50 12.99
N PHE A 535 0.49 -19.96 12.57
CA PHE A 535 0.36 -19.23 11.32
C PHE A 535 1.35 -18.06 11.24
N ASP A 536 1.54 -17.31 12.32
CA ASP A 536 2.47 -16.18 12.32
C ASP A 536 3.94 -16.56 12.16
N LEU A 537 4.32 -17.74 12.66
CA LEU A 537 5.66 -18.31 12.45
C LEU A 537 5.79 -18.81 11.01
N MET A 538 4.83 -19.58 10.51
CA MET A 538 4.81 -20.07 9.13
C MET A 538 4.88 -18.92 8.12
N LEU A 539 4.07 -17.87 8.32
CA LEU A 539 4.00 -16.71 7.44
C LEU A 539 5.33 -15.98 7.33
N ARG A 540 6.13 -15.92 8.42
CA ARG A 540 7.48 -15.35 8.39
C ARG A 540 8.37 -16.11 7.39
N HIS A 541 8.41 -17.43 7.48
CA HIS A 541 9.23 -18.27 6.59
C HIS A 541 8.72 -18.25 5.14
N LEU A 542 7.39 -18.35 4.93
CA LEU A 542 6.79 -18.29 3.60
C LEU A 542 7.16 -17.00 2.85
N LEU A 543 7.27 -15.87 3.57
CA LEU A 543 7.55 -14.56 2.97
C LEU A 543 9.02 -14.15 2.98
N GLN A 544 9.89 -14.88 3.67
CA GLN A 544 11.34 -14.66 3.63
C GLN A 544 11.87 -14.91 2.21
N ARG A 545 11.47 -16.03 1.58
CA ARG A 545 11.74 -16.35 0.17
C ARG A 545 10.45 -16.35 -0.64
N SER A 546 9.78 -15.21 -0.63
CA SER A 546 8.41 -15.07 -1.15
C SER A 546 8.23 -15.39 -2.65
N SER A 547 9.29 -15.45 -3.44
CA SER A 547 9.26 -15.85 -4.86
C SER A 547 9.38 -17.36 -5.09
N ASP A 548 9.73 -18.13 -4.05
CA ASP A 548 9.87 -19.58 -4.19
C ASP A 548 8.49 -20.25 -4.34
N PRO A 549 8.43 -21.38 -5.09
CA PRO A 549 7.23 -22.20 -5.17
C PRO A 549 6.76 -22.68 -3.79
N VAL A 550 5.44 -22.75 -3.58
CA VAL A 550 4.84 -23.06 -2.27
C VAL A 550 5.36 -24.37 -1.66
N ILE A 551 5.55 -25.44 -2.44
CA ILE A 551 6.07 -26.72 -1.93
C ILE A 551 7.47 -26.53 -1.34
N LYS A 552 8.34 -25.80 -2.06
CA LYS A 552 9.70 -25.50 -1.61
C LYS A 552 9.69 -24.64 -0.34
N SER A 553 8.80 -23.65 -0.27
CA SER A 553 8.63 -22.80 0.91
C SER A 553 8.18 -23.62 2.13
N LEU A 554 7.21 -24.53 1.97
CA LEU A 554 6.76 -25.43 3.04
C LEU A 554 7.89 -26.33 3.56
N ASN A 555 8.66 -26.95 2.65
CA ASN A 555 9.80 -27.78 3.01
C ASN A 555 10.93 -27.01 3.72
N THR A 556 10.99 -25.69 3.53
CA THR A 556 11.91 -24.82 4.27
C THR A 556 11.48 -24.62 5.72
N ILE A 557 10.17 -24.59 5.99
CA ILE A 557 9.62 -24.51 7.36
C ILE A 557 9.92 -25.80 8.12
N TYR A 558 9.61 -26.95 7.51
CA TYR A 558 9.88 -28.25 8.10
C TYR A 558 9.99 -29.33 7.01
N ALA A 559 10.92 -30.27 7.19
CA ALA A 559 11.17 -31.30 6.20
C ALA A 559 9.92 -32.18 5.99
N GLY A 560 9.58 -32.46 4.74
CA GLY A 560 8.40 -33.25 4.36
C GLY A 560 7.06 -32.50 4.47
N ALA A 561 7.06 -31.23 4.88
CA ALA A 561 5.83 -30.44 4.95
C ALA A 561 5.22 -30.18 3.57
N GLY A 562 6.05 -30.06 2.53
CA GLY A 562 5.57 -29.97 1.15
C GLY A 562 4.72 -31.19 0.78
N ASP A 563 5.19 -32.39 1.08
CA ASP A 563 4.47 -33.64 0.75
C ASP A 563 3.28 -33.90 1.68
N GLY A 564 3.36 -33.42 2.92
CA GLY A 564 2.31 -33.63 3.92
C GLY A 564 1.16 -32.62 3.88
N VAL A 565 1.43 -31.38 3.49
CA VAL A 565 0.47 -30.26 3.56
C VAL A 565 -0.08 -29.90 2.19
N PHE A 566 0.77 -29.83 1.15
CA PHE A 566 0.34 -29.39 -0.18
C PHE A 566 -0.80 -30.22 -0.78
N PRO A 567 -0.79 -31.58 -0.70
CA PRO A 567 -1.88 -32.39 -1.27
C PRO A 567 -3.25 -32.16 -0.62
N GLU A 568 -3.27 -31.68 0.62
CA GLU A 568 -4.48 -31.38 1.39
C GLU A 568 -5.02 -29.96 1.13
N CYS A 569 -4.40 -29.21 0.21
CA CYS A 569 -4.77 -27.84 -0.14
C CYS A 569 -5.16 -27.74 -1.63
N PRO A 570 -6.37 -28.19 -2.03
CA PRO A 570 -6.80 -28.20 -3.42
C PRO A 570 -6.82 -26.81 -4.07
N SER A 571 -7.01 -25.73 -3.28
CA SER A 571 -6.98 -24.36 -3.81
C SER A 571 -5.61 -23.92 -4.33
N LEU A 572 -4.52 -24.63 -4.00
CA LEU A 572 -3.19 -24.34 -4.54
C LEU A 572 -3.03 -24.81 -5.99
N VAL A 573 -3.86 -25.76 -6.42
CA VAL A 573 -3.80 -26.39 -7.74
C VAL A 573 -4.95 -25.91 -8.63
N ASP A 574 -6.15 -25.73 -8.06
CA ASP A 574 -7.36 -25.35 -8.81
C ASP A 574 -7.30 -23.89 -9.31
N PRO A 575 -7.21 -23.64 -10.64
CA PRO A 575 -7.22 -22.29 -11.20
C PRO A 575 -8.46 -21.46 -10.83
N SER A 576 -9.59 -22.12 -10.56
CA SER A 576 -10.83 -21.43 -10.19
C SER A 576 -10.81 -20.84 -8.78
N LEU A 577 -9.87 -21.30 -7.94
CA LEU A 577 -9.64 -20.82 -6.58
C LEU A 577 -8.34 -20.00 -6.46
N GLY A 578 -7.73 -19.64 -7.59
CA GLY A 578 -6.46 -18.92 -7.65
C GLY A 578 -5.21 -19.82 -7.59
N GLY A 579 -5.37 -21.13 -7.77
CA GLY A 579 -4.26 -22.10 -7.84
C GLY A 579 -3.60 -22.17 -9.21
N SER A 580 -2.55 -23.00 -9.31
CA SER A 580 -1.90 -23.35 -10.58
C SER A 580 -1.63 -24.85 -10.63
N PRO A 581 -2.12 -25.57 -11.67
CA PRO A 581 -1.85 -26.99 -11.84
C PRO A 581 -0.44 -27.27 -12.38
N VAL A 582 0.28 -26.21 -12.78
CA VAL A 582 1.58 -26.28 -13.43
C VAL A 582 2.68 -26.49 -12.39
N GLY A 583 3.58 -27.43 -12.65
CA GLY A 583 4.71 -27.74 -11.79
C GLY A 583 5.86 -26.73 -11.87
N GLY A 584 6.90 -26.95 -11.07
CA GLY A 584 8.19 -26.25 -11.19
C GLY A 584 8.09 -24.72 -11.12
N ALA A 585 8.61 -24.05 -12.15
CA ALA A 585 8.57 -22.60 -12.31
C ALA A 585 7.17 -22.05 -12.65
N GLY A 586 6.18 -22.91 -12.91
CA GLY A 586 4.79 -22.55 -13.14
C GLY A 586 3.92 -22.64 -11.88
N GLN A 587 4.47 -23.27 -10.83
CA GLN A 587 3.81 -23.37 -9.53
C GLN A 587 3.66 -21.99 -8.89
N LEU A 588 2.56 -21.82 -8.16
CA LEU A 588 2.26 -20.62 -7.39
C LEU A 588 3.39 -20.29 -6.41
N ALA A 589 3.79 -19.02 -6.38
CA ALA A 589 4.78 -18.52 -5.43
C ALA A 589 4.13 -18.09 -4.11
N SER A 590 4.86 -18.15 -3.00
CA SER A 590 4.32 -17.77 -1.68
C SER A 590 3.77 -16.33 -1.62
N ARG A 591 4.36 -15.37 -2.34
CA ARG A 591 3.85 -13.99 -2.43
C ARG A 591 2.53 -13.86 -3.20
N ALA A 592 2.16 -14.85 -3.99
CA ALA A 592 0.96 -14.84 -4.82
C ALA A 592 -0.24 -15.56 -4.16
N LEU A 593 -0.03 -16.16 -2.98
CA LEU A 593 -1.07 -16.86 -2.23
C LEU A 593 -2.19 -15.90 -1.80
N ASN A 594 -3.44 -16.27 -2.06
CA ASN A 594 -4.60 -15.56 -1.50
C ASN A 594 -4.94 -16.00 -0.08
N GLU A 595 -5.90 -15.31 0.53
CA GLU A 595 -6.35 -15.59 1.90
C GLU A 595 -6.87 -17.01 2.07
N ARG A 596 -7.66 -17.54 1.13
CA ARG A 596 -8.20 -18.91 1.19
C ARG A 596 -7.07 -19.93 1.23
N GLN A 597 -6.10 -19.80 0.33
CA GLN A 597 -4.95 -20.70 0.25
C GLN A 597 -4.11 -20.66 1.53
N LEU A 598 -3.90 -19.47 2.11
CA LEU A 598 -3.20 -19.32 3.38
C LEU A 598 -3.94 -20.01 4.54
N ILE A 599 -5.28 -19.92 4.55
CA ILE A 599 -6.13 -20.60 5.54
C ILE A 599 -6.08 -22.12 5.34
N GLU A 600 -6.22 -22.62 4.11
CA GLU A 600 -6.11 -24.06 3.82
C GLU A 600 -4.74 -24.62 4.24
N ILE A 601 -3.65 -23.89 3.98
CA ILE A 601 -2.30 -24.28 4.40
C ILE A 601 -2.21 -24.45 5.91
N ILE A 602 -2.69 -23.49 6.71
CA ILE A 602 -2.62 -23.62 8.18
C ILE A 602 -3.56 -24.70 8.70
N GLU A 603 -4.74 -24.89 8.11
CA GLU A 603 -5.65 -25.96 8.52
C GLU A 603 -5.08 -27.34 8.22
N ALA A 604 -4.47 -27.52 7.05
CA ALA A 604 -3.77 -28.75 6.67
C ALA A 604 -2.55 -28.98 7.57
N TRP A 605 -1.75 -27.94 7.82
CA TRP A 605 -0.64 -27.99 8.78
C TRP A 605 -1.10 -28.44 10.17
N MET A 606 -2.23 -27.90 10.65
CA MET A 606 -2.79 -28.25 11.94
C MET A 606 -3.46 -29.65 11.98
N LYS A 607 -3.59 -30.33 10.84
CA LYS A 607 -4.02 -31.74 10.77
C LYS A 607 -2.85 -32.68 10.49
N TRP A 608 -1.71 -32.16 10.03
CA TRP A 608 -0.57 -32.95 9.62
C TRP A 608 0.04 -33.72 10.80
N PRO A 609 0.08 -35.08 10.76
CA PRO A 609 0.52 -35.90 11.89
C PRO A 609 1.98 -35.66 12.31
N PHE A 610 2.83 -35.28 11.37
CA PHE A 610 4.26 -35.06 11.59
C PHE A 610 4.61 -33.59 11.84
N ARG A 611 3.60 -32.74 12.08
CA ARG A 611 3.85 -31.31 12.37
C ARG A 611 4.74 -31.19 13.62
N PRO A 612 5.75 -30.33 13.61
CA PRO A 612 6.50 -30.00 14.82
C PRO A 612 5.60 -29.32 15.86
N SER A 613 5.98 -29.43 17.12
CA SER A 613 5.41 -28.65 18.20
C SER A 613 5.68 -27.15 18.01
N TYR A 614 4.84 -26.32 18.62
CA TYR A 614 5.04 -24.87 18.59
C TYR A 614 6.42 -24.45 19.15
N SER A 615 6.88 -25.12 20.21
CA SER A 615 8.21 -24.89 20.79
C SER A 615 9.34 -25.18 19.80
N GLU A 616 9.26 -26.27 19.04
CA GLU A 616 10.27 -26.62 18.03
C GLU A 616 10.30 -25.58 16.90
N LEU A 617 9.14 -25.10 16.46
CA LEU A 617 9.06 -24.02 15.46
C LEU A 617 9.67 -22.71 15.95
N VAL A 618 9.44 -22.35 17.21
CA VAL A 618 10.04 -21.15 17.82
C VAL A 618 11.55 -21.28 17.90
N SER A 619 12.07 -22.42 18.37
CA SER A 619 13.52 -22.65 18.47
C SER A 619 14.21 -22.49 17.11
N ARG A 620 13.64 -23.10 16.06
CA ARG A 620 14.16 -22.97 14.70
C ARG A 620 14.15 -21.52 14.19
N THR A 621 13.08 -20.78 14.51
CA THR A 621 12.99 -19.37 14.13
C THR A 621 14.13 -18.56 14.75
N ILE A 622 14.53 -18.85 16.00
CA ILE A 622 15.62 -18.18 16.71
C ILE A 622 16.98 -18.54 16.11
N GLU A 623 17.20 -19.80 15.74
CA GLU A 623 18.41 -20.26 15.06
C GLU A 623 18.60 -19.54 13.71
N ASP A 624 17.52 -19.40 12.93
CA ASP A 624 17.54 -18.65 11.67
C ASP A 624 17.90 -17.15 11.89
N PHE A 625 17.53 -16.56 13.04
CA PHE A 625 17.93 -15.20 13.39
C PHE A 625 19.44 -15.11 13.66
N SER A 626 20.01 -16.03 14.43
CA SER A 626 21.44 -16.04 14.73
C SER A 626 22.32 -16.21 13.48
N ASP A 627 21.84 -16.97 12.50
CA ASP A 627 22.56 -17.16 11.24
C ASP A 627 22.39 -15.95 10.29
N SER A 628 21.22 -15.31 10.27
CA SER A 628 20.99 -14.11 9.45
C SER A 628 21.80 -12.88 9.91
N ASP A 629 21.99 -12.71 11.21
CA ASP A 629 22.83 -11.64 11.78
C ASP A 629 24.34 -11.88 11.48
N ALA A 630 24.76 -13.14 11.30
CA ALA A 630 26.12 -13.48 10.91
C ALA A 630 26.37 -13.24 9.40
N GLU A 631 25.36 -13.42 8.55
CA GLU A 631 25.45 -13.16 7.11
C GLU A 631 25.34 -11.65 6.77
N GLU A 632 24.59 -10.84 7.53
CA GLU A 632 24.53 -9.38 7.29
C GLU A 632 25.86 -8.65 7.57
N VAL A 633 26.74 -9.21 8.42
CA VAL A 633 28.08 -8.63 8.68
C VAL A 633 29.07 -8.88 7.53
N THR A 634 28.79 -9.84 6.64
CA THR A 634 29.72 -10.22 5.56
C THR A 634 29.24 -9.85 4.15
N GLY A 635 28.02 -9.31 4.00
CA GLY A 635 27.38 -9.10 2.70
C GLY A 635 27.43 -7.69 2.08
N ASN A 636 28.22 -6.75 2.60
CA ASN A 636 28.23 -5.34 2.14
C ASN A 636 29.55 -4.81 1.57
N HIS A 637 30.36 -5.68 0.96
CA HIS A 637 31.42 -5.26 0.05
C HIS A 637 31.39 -6.09 -1.24
N SER A 638 30.68 -5.59 -2.25
CA SER A 638 31.09 -5.85 -3.64
C SER A 638 32.09 -4.76 -4.03
N PRO A 639 33.32 -5.11 -4.44
CA PRO A 639 34.35 -4.14 -4.77
C PRO A 639 34.01 -3.46 -6.10
N ILE A 640 34.06 -2.13 -6.10
CA ILE A 640 34.24 -1.34 -7.31
C ILE A 640 35.70 -1.56 -7.72
N GLU A 641 35.95 -2.54 -8.58
CA GLU A 641 37.18 -2.56 -9.37
C GLU A 641 36.88 -1.96 -10.73
N GLY A 642 37.21 -0.67 -10.84
CA GLY A 642 37.56 -0.07 -12.11
C GLY A 642 38.95 -0.54 -12.51
N ASN A 643 39.13 -0.81 -13.79
CA ASN A 643 40.41 -0.61 -14.45
C ASN A 643 40.15 -0.24 -15.92
N ILE A 644 40.50 1.02 -16.21
CA ILE A 644 41.05 1.60 -17.45
C ILE A 644 40.30 1.34 -18.76
#